data_AF-A0A2P6FPP2-F1
#
_entry.id   AF-A0A2P6FPP2-F1
#
_cell.length_a   1.000
_cell.length_b   1.000
_cell.length_c   1.000
_cell.angle_alpha   90.00
_cell.angle_beta   90.00
_cell.angle_gamma   90.00
#
_symmetry.space_group_name_H-M   'P 1'
#
loop_
_entity.id
_entity.type
_entity.pdbx_description
1 polymer ?
#
loop_
_entity_poly.entity_id
_entity_poly.type
_entity_poly.pdbx_seq_one_letter_code
_entity_poly.pdbx_strand_id
1 'polypeptide(L)'
;MDEIVSKEIDLESLPDSNSIQFIEYMYETFLVNPRSLDPYWASYFEMFSYHLTKKGNKNTQMRPTWSREDWPPPNTEEEIAAFDGQWGRVQASGIEKKPGKDKGSQSTSIKRTVLDSIRALMFIRAYRVRGHLAANLDPLSTQGSETLEPSLDPKTYGFTEQDMDRPIFLDNVLGLQEATMREISAIVKRTYCGTFALQYMHLSDPEQSAWLKERIEGLGKEIEFTKKGRKAILNKLIEAEGFEKFLHIKYMGTKRFGLDGGESVIPAMEQIIKRGGILGVRDIVIGMPHRGRLSVLANVMGKPLRAIFNEFQGGSYKPEEVEGSGDVKYHLGASSDREFDGNKVHLSLTANPSHLEAVNPVVLGKVRAKQFQIGDEERTKVLPILLHGDAAFAGQGIISECFGLSGLKGHKTGGTIHLVVNNQIGFTTAPHNSRSSPYPTDIALMVEAPIFHVNGDDPEAVVHAAKVATEFRQKFHKDVVIDVFCYRRFGHNEGDEPMFTQPKMYSKIKKHKTTLQLYSEKLISEDLIPKGEIEDLKLGFQEFLTAEFDNSKSYKPNKADWLDGRWSGLGKYSKEAVVKNGQYQRGQTSISDKKFSTVGKALTKIPKNLAAHKTVRRMLDNKKNQLESGKNIDWATGEALAFGSLLLEGYPVRLSGQDCTRGTFSHRHSAVIDQSTEERFYPLNNISTSQAKYEVIDSMLSEYAVLGYEYGYSLAEPNSLTIWEAQFGDFTNGAQIMIDQFIASGEKKWLRMSGLVMLLPHGYEGQGPEHSSARLERFLQACAEDNWIVANCTTPANYFHLLRRQMYRSFRKPLVIMSPKSLLRHKKAVSKKEEFVNGSTFHRVLWDDAESGNCTIKLQSDSKIKRVVICSGKIYFDLLEERDNRNLSDLYLLRLEQFYPFPAMSFIKELSRFKNAEVVWCQEEPKNQGGWSFIEPNLEWSLDRVKARYKRVKYVGRSAAASPATGLATQHKKQQSMIINEALSID
;
A
#
# COMPACT_ATOMS: atom_id res chain seq x y z
N MET A 1 -73.45 23.68 20.98
CA MET A 1 -74.17 22.40 21.05
C MET A 1 -73.29 21.27 20.56
N ASP A 2 -72.51 20.58 21.37
CA ASP A 2 -71.88 20.87 22.68
C ASP A 2 -71.17 19.56 23.08
N GLU A 3 -70.24 19.09 22.26
CA GLU A 3 -69.34 18.01 22.65
C GLU A 3 -68.12 18.07 21.73
N ILE A 4 -66.91 17.86 22.29
CA ILE A 4 -65.58 18.13 21.70
C ILE A 4 -65.02 19.54 21.99
N VAL A 5 -65.40 20.14 23.12
CA VAL A 5 -64.54 21.12 23.83
C VAL A 5 -64.08 20.47 25.14
N SER A 6 -62.97 19.71 25.09
CA SER A 6 -62.10 19.38 26.24
C SER A 6 -61.13 18.23 25.91
N LYS A 7 -60.14 18.50 25.05
CA LYS A 7 -58.82 17.88 25.23
C LYS A 7 -57.78 18.97 25.02
N GLU A 8 -57.24 19.47 26.12
CA GLU A 8 -55.97 20.19 26.13
C GLU A 8 -54.96 19.32 25.37
N ILE A 9 -54.34 19.89 24.34
CA ILE A 9 -53.24 19.24 23.65
C ILE A 9 -52.05 19.30 24.60
N ASP A 10 -51.62 18.12 25.06
CA ASP A 10 -50.43 17.94 25.87
C ASP A 10 -49.18 18.32 25.06
N LEU A 11 -48.65 19.52 25.33
CA LEU A 11 -47.47 20.06 24.67
C LEU A 11 -46.17 19.32 25.04
N GLU A 12 -46.19 18.42 26.04
CA GLU A 12 -45.05 17.54 26.35
C GLU A 12 -44.97 16.32 25.43
N SER A 13 -45.96 16.09 24.57
CA SER A 13 -45.97 15.04 23.55
C SER A 13 -45.38 15.45 22.18
N LEU A 14 -44.74 16.63 22.10
CA LEU A 14 -44.12 17.10 20.86
C LEU A 14 -43.00 16.14 20.41
N PRO A 15 -42.95 15.80 19.12
CA PRO A 15 -42.06 14.75 18.64
C PRO A 15 -40.60 15.23 18.57
N ASP A 16 -39.68 14.28 18.75
CA ASP A 16 -38.22 14.45 18.77
C ASP A 16 -37.71 15.28 17.57
N SER A 17 -36.53 15.88 17.70
CA SER A 17 -35.90 16.82 16.74
C SER A 17 -35.91 16.41 15.26
N ASN A 18 -36.02 15.11 14.96
CA ASN A 18 -36.19 14.58 13.59
C ASN A 18 -37.59 14.78 12.98
N SER A 19 -38.58 15.18 13.76
CA SER A 19 -39.99 15.30 13.33
C SER A 19 -40.37 16.71 12.88
N ILE A 20 -39.48 17.68 13.11
CA ILE A 20 -39.69 19.09 12.74
C ILE A 20 -39.72 19.25 11.22
N GLN A 21 -38.82 18.59 10.49
CA GLN A 21 -38.79 18.64 9.02
C GLN A 21 -40.05 18.02 8.38
N PHE A 22 -40.60 16.98 8.99
CA PHE A 22 -41.84 16.35 8.52
C PHE A 22 -43.05 17.27 8.73
N ILE A 23 -43.11 17.95 9.87
CA ILE A 23 -44.18 18.92 10.17
C ILE A 23 -44.05 20.17 9.27
N GLU A 24 -42.83 20.65 9.01
CA GLU A 24 -42.58 21.74 8.05
C GLU A 24 -43.04 21.38 6.64
N TYR A 25 -42.70 20.18 6.16
CA TYR A 25 -43.17 19.68 4.86
C TYR A 25 -44.69 19.57 4.78
N MET A 26 -45.33 19.08 5.85
CA MET A 26 -46.79 19.00 5.94
C MET A 26 -47.43 20.39 5.92
N TYR A 27 -46.82 21.39 6.58
CA TYR A 27 -47.31 22.76 6.55
C TYR A 27 -47.10 23.45 5.19
N GLU A 28 -45.97 23.22 4.51
CA GLU A 28 -45.77 23.71 3.14
C GLU A 28 -46.79 23.10 2.17
N THR A 29 -47.09 21.81 2.33
CA THR A 29 -48.13 21.12 1.56
C THR A 29 -49.52 21.71 1.85
N PHE A 30 -49.80 22.07 3.11
CA PHE A 30 -51.04 22.75 3.50
C PHE A 30 -51.18 24.12 2.79
N LEU A 31 -50.11 24.92 2.73
CA LEU A 31 -50.13 26.24 2.09
C LEU A 31 -50.41 26.17 0.58
N VAL A 32 -49.98 25.10 -0.09
CA VAL A 32 -50.18 24.91 -1.53
C VAL A 32 -51.56 24.30 -1.83
N ASN A 33 -51.97 23.27 -1.09
CA ASN A 33 -53.29 22.66 -1.23
C ASN A 33 -53.74 21.98 0.08
N PRO A 34 -54.59 22.64 0.90
CA PRO A 34 -55.07 22.09 2.16
C PRO A 34 -55.79 20.74 2.03
N ARG A 35 -56.40 20.47 0.87
CA ARG A 35 -57.20 19.25 0.62
C ARG A 35 -56.35 18.02 0.28
N SER A 36 -55.06 18.18 0.02
CA SER A 36 -54.16 17.04 -0.18
C SER A 36 -53.60 16.46 1.11
N LEU A 37 -53.91 17.07 2.25
CA LEU A 37 -53.57 16.55 3.57
C LEU A 37 -54.76 15.81 4.20
N ASP A 38 -54.44 14.95 5.16
CA ASP A 38 -55.44 14.37 6.02
C ASP A 38 -56.25 15.47 6.74
N PRO A 39 -57.58 15.35 6.86
CA PRO A 39 -58.44 16.39 7.44
C PRO A 39 -58.01 16.83 8.85
N TYR A 40 -57.42 15.93 9.64
CA TYR A 40 -56.91 16.27 10.98
C TYR A 40 -55.77 17.28 10.91
N TRP A 41 -54.82 17.07 10.01
CA TRP A 41 -53.68 17.97 9.82
C TRP A 41 -54.07 19.28 9.13
N ALA A 42 -55.00 19.22 8.17
CA ALA A 42 -55.54 20.42 7.54
C ALA A 42 -56.23 21.32 8.57
N SER A 43 -57.08 20.76 9.44
CA SER A 43 -57.72 21.53 10.52
C SER A 43 -56.73 22.02 11.58
N TYR A 44 -55.72 21.22 11.93
CA TYR A 44 -54.65 21.64 12.86
C TYR A 44 -53.90 22.88 12.34
N PHE A 45 -53.46 22.87 11.08
CA PHE A 45 -52.75 24.01 10.49
C PHE A 45 -53.65 25.21 10.23
N GLU A 46 -54.91 25.00 9.88
CA GLU A 46 -55.89 26.09 9.73
C GLU A 46 -56.13 26.82 11.06
N MET A 47 -56.23 26.08 12.17
CA MET A 47 -56.34 26.65 13.52
C MET A 47 -55.07 27.41 13.93
N PHE A 48 -53.90 26.88 13.54
CA PHE A 48 -52.60 27.51 13.79
C PHE A 48 -52.40 28.81 12.98
N SER A 49 -52.76 28.82 11.69
CA SER A 49 -52.72 30.00 10.83
C SER A 49 -53.72 31.09 11.26
N TYR A 50 -54.88 30.70 11.80
CA TYR A 50 -55.86 31.62 12.39
C TYR A 50 -55.31 32.33 13.65
N HIS A 51 -54.50 31.64 14.46
CA HIS A 51 -53.84 32.26 15.62
C HIS A 51 -52.66 33.17 15.26
N LEU A 52 -51.94 32.89 14.17
CA LEU A 52 -50.83 33.72 13.70
C LEU A 52 -51.29 35.03 13.03
N THR A 53 -52.41 34.99 12.30
CA THR A 53 -52.94 36.16 11.57
C THR A 53 -53.54 37.24 12.49
N LYS A 54 -53.95 36.90 13.72
CA LYS A 54 -54.45 37.88 14.71
C LYS A 54 -53.34 38.73 15.35
N LYS A 55 -52.07 38.39 15.17
CA LYS A 55 -50.89 39.15 15.66
C LYS A 55 -50.19 40.01 14.59
N GLY A 56 -50.82 40.23 13.44
CA GLY A 56 -50.43 41.35 12.55
C GLY A 56 -49.11 41.20 11.78
N ASN A 57 -48.58 39.99 11.59
CA ASN A 57 -47.43 39.78 10.70
C ASN A 57 -47.89 39.07 9.41
N LYS A 58 -48.05 39.85 8.32
CA LYS A 58 -48.45 39.33 7.00
C LYS A 58 -47.30 38.69 6.19
N ASN A 59 -46.07 38.70 6.69
CA ASN A 59 -44.94 38.03 6.06
C ASN A 59 -44.22 37.17 7.09
N THR A 60 -44.54 35.87 7.14
CA THR A 60 -43.75 34.88 7.85
C THR A 60 -43.43 33.73 6.89
N GLN A 61 -42.51 33.99 5.95
CA GLN A 61 -41.55 32.94 5.60
C GLN A 61 -40.56 32.90 6.76
N MET A 62 -40.55 31.83 7.55
CA MET A 62 -39.49 31.61 8.53
C MET A 62 -38.21 31.26 7.77
N ARG A 63 -37.48 32.29 7.35
CA ARG A 63 -36.09 32.15 6.92
C ARG A 63 -35.20 32.88 7.92
N PRO A 64 -34.08 32.27 8.38
CA PRO A 64 -33.11 32.95 9.22
C PRO A 64 -32.60 34.23 8.55
N THR A 65 -32.35 35.32 9.28
CA THR A 65 -32.00 36.65 8.73
C THR A 65 -30.72 36.70 7.88
N TRP A 66 -29.88 35.66 7.93
CA TRP A 66 -28.70 35.48 7.08
C TRP A 66 -28.93 34.62 5.82
N SER A 67 -30.14 34.12 5.61
CA SER A 67 -30.45 33.28 4.46
C SER A 67 -30.47 34.14 3.21
N ARG A 68 -29.74 33.75 2.18
CA ARG A 68 -29.77 34.49 0.93
C ARG A 68 -31.09 34.21 0.21
N GLU A 69 -31.73 35.25 -0.32
CA GLU A 69 -32.99 35.13 -1.07
C GLU A 69 -32.80 34.36 -2.39
N ASP A 70 -31.56 34.33 -2.91
CA ASP A 70 -31.14 33.66 -4.13
C ASP A 70 -30.79 32.17 -3.95
N TRP A 71 -31.01 31.59 -2.76
CA TRP A 71 -30.62 30.21 -2.45
C TRP A 71 -31.73 29.37 -1.78
N PRO A 72 -31.96 28.11 -2.22
CA PRO A 72 -31.37 27.53 -3.44
C PRO A 72 -31.95 28.23 -4.68
N PRO A 73 -31.15 28.38 -5.76
CA PRO A 73 -31.66 28.95 -7.00
C PRO A 73 -32.82 28.10 -7.52
N PRO A 74 -33.82 28.69 -8.18
CA PRO A 74 -34.86 27.91 -8.85
C PRO A 74 -34.20 26.99 -9.88
N ASN A 75 -34.34 25.67 -9.71
CA ASN A 75 -33.81 24.66 -10.63
C ASN A 75 -34.47 24.81 -12.01
N THR A 76 -33.85 25.60 -12.89
CA THR A 76 -34.28 25.78 -14.29
C THR A 76 -33.25 25.31 -15.31
N GLU A 77 -32.08 24.84 -14.89
CA GLU A 77 -31.04 24.37 -15.81
C GLU A 77 -30.73 22.88 -15.56
N GLU A 78 -30.91 22.07 -16.62
CA GLU A 78 -30.73 20.61 -16.63
C GLU A 78 -29.33 20.17 -16.15
N GLU A 79 -28.32 21.05 -16.27
CA GLU A 79 -26.95 20.75 -15.87
C GLU A 79 -26.79 20.61 -14.35
N ILE A 80 -27.54 21.37 -13.55
CA ILE A 80 -27.39 21.36 -12.07
C ILE A 80 -28.14 20.15 -11.47
N ALA A 81 -29.33 19.83 -12.00
CA ALA A 81 -30.12 18.66 -11.58
C ALA A 81 -29.43 17.32 -11.90
N ALA A 82 -28.50 17.30 -12.86
CA ALA A 82 -27.68 16.14 -13.19
C ALA A 82 -26.64 15.79 -12.09
N PHE A 83 -26.26 16.75 -11.24
CA PHE A 83 -25.26 16.54 -10.19
C PHE A 83 -25.86 16.26 -8.80
N ASP A 84 -27.04 16.80 -8.48
CA ASP A 84 -27.67 16.64 -7.15
C ASP A 84 -28.87 15.67 -7.12
N GLY A 85 -29.35 15.22 -8.28
CA GLY A 85 -30.46 14.27 -8.41
C GLY A 85 -31.85 14.86 -8.15
N GLN A 86 -31.98 16.18 -7.97
CA GLN A 86 -33.26 16.84 -7.71
C GLN A 86 -33.93 17.33 -8.99
N TRP A 87 -34.56 16.40 -9.71
CA TRP A 87 -35.39 16.71 -10.88
C TRP A 87 -36.68 17.43 -10.46
N GLY A 88 -36.96 18.59 -11.05
CA GLY A 88 -38.25 19.27 -10.89
C GLY A 88 -39.41 18.41 -11.42
N ARG A 89 -40.52 18.33 -10.66
CA ARG A 89 -41.75 17.69 -11.16
C ARG A 89 -42.28 18.46 -12.37
N VAL A 90 -42.34 17.79 -13.52
CA VAL A 90 -42.96 18.32 -14.74
C VAL A 90 -44.44 18.60 -14.46
N GLN A 91 -44.85 19.87 -14.49
CA GLN A 91 -46.27 20.23 -14.52
C GLN A 91 -46.87 19.80 -15.85
N ALA A 92 -47.84 18.88 -15.81
CA ALA A 92 -48.71 18.62 -16.94
C ALA A 92 -49.64 19.85 -17.14
N SER A 93 -49.21 20.80 -17.96
CA SER A 93 -50.10 21.86 -18.43
C SER A 93 -51.08 21.27 -19.45
N GLY A 94 -52.35 21.24 -19.07
CA GLY A 94 -53.45 20.84 -19.94
C GLY A 94 -53.52 21.75 -21.17
N ILE A 95 -53.26 21.18 -22.34
CA ILE A 95 -53.52 21.84 -23.62
C ILE A 95 -54.80 21.23 -24.18
N GLU A 96 -55.94 21.88 -23.92
CA GLU A 96 -57.12 21.71 -24.77
C GLU A 96 -56.83 22.33 -26.14
N LYS A 97 -56.68 21.49 -27.17
CA LYS A 97 -56.75 21.94 -28.57
C LYS A 97 -57.89 21.23 -29.29
N LYS A 98 -58.87 22.03 -29.72
CA LYS A 98 -59.91 21.67 -30.69
C LYS A 98 -59.29 21.12 -31.99
N PRO A 99 -59.95 20.18 -32.68
CA PRO A 99 -59.35 19.49 -33.83
C PRO A 99 -59.42 20.37 -35.08
N GLY A 100 -58.26 20.84 -35.55
CA GLY A 100 -58.06 21.30 -36.92
C GLY A 100 -57.61 20.13 -37.79
N LYS A 101 -58.40 19.81 -38.81
CA LYS A 101 -58.17 18.72 -39.77
C LYS A 101 -56.89 18.91 -40.61
N ASP A 102 -56.27 17.76 -40.86
CA ASP A 102 -55.47 17.39 -42.04
C ASP A 102 -54.10 18.04 -42.28
N LYS A 103 -53.09 17.47 -41.59
CA LYS A 103 -51.71 17.15 -42.08
C LYS A 103 -50.87 16.32 -41.05
N GLY A 104 -51.51 15.54 -40.16
CA GLY A 104 -50.90 15.05 -38.91
C GLY A 104 -50.41 13.59 -38.82
N SER A 105 -50.55 12.77 -39.86
CA SER A 105 -50.24 11.33 -39.77
C SER A 105 -48.74 11.02 -39.78
N GLN A 106 -47.94 11.69 -40.62
CA GLN A 106 -46.49 11.42 -40.72
C GLN A 106 -45.67 11.93 -39.52
N SER A 107 -45.98 13.11 -38.97
CA SER A 107 -45.17 13.69 -37.88
C SER A 107 -45.32 12.95 -36.55
N THR A 108 -46.48 12.33 -36.30
CA THR A 108 -46.74 11.53 -35.11
C THR A 108 -46.04 10.17 -35.19
N SER A 109 -45.99 9.57 -36.38
CA SER A 109 -45.27 8.31 -36.64
C SER A 109 -43.75 8.49 -36.48
N ILE A 110 -43.16 9.55 -37.05
CA ILE A 110 -41.72 9.82 -36.94
C ILE A 110 -41.33 10.09 -35.48
N LYS A 111 -42.14 10.86 -34.74
CA LYS A 111 -41.92 11.09 -33.30
C LYS A 111 -41.92 9.79 -32.50
N ARG A 112 -42.84 8.87 -32.79
CA ARG A 112 -42.90 7.56 -32.13
C ARG A 112 -41.65 6.72 -32.41
N THR A 113 -41.24 6.61 -33.68
CA THR A 113 -40.03 5.87 -34.06
C THR A 113 -38.77 6.43 -33.40
N VAL A 114 -38.62 7.77 -33.37
CA VAL A 114 -37.49 8.42 -32.68
C VAL A 114 -37.52 8.16 -31.17
N LEU A 115 -38.70 8.25 -30.53
CA LEU A 115 -38.86 7.94 -29.11
C LEU A 115 -38.51 6.49 -28.79
N ASP A 116 -38.95 5.54 -29.62
CA ASP A 116 -38.67 4.12 -29.45
C ASP A 116 -37.16 3.85 -29.55
N SER A 117 -36.45 4.46 -30.51
CA SER A 117 -34.99 4.39 -30.60
C SER A 117 -34.28 4.98 -29.37
N ILE A 118 -34.67 6.17 -28.90
CA ILE A 118 -34.07 6.79 -27.70
C ILE A 118 -34.29 5.89 -26.47
N ARG A 119 -35.51 5.37 -26.28
CA ARG A 119 -35.86 4.50 -25.16
C ARG A 119 -35.10 3.17 -25.21
N ALA A 120 -34.95 2.57 -26.38
CA ALA A 120 -34.15 1.37 -26.57
C ALA A 120 -32.67 1.63 -26.26
N LEU A 121 -32.11 2.76 -26.68
CA LEU A 121 -30.73 3.15 -26.35
C LEU A 121 -30.53 3.42 -24.86
N MET A 122 -31.51 4.03 -24.18
CA MET A 122 -31.49 4.22 -22.72
C MET A 122 -31.55 2.88 -21.98
N PHE A 123 -32.38 1.94 -22.46
CA PHE A 123 -32.44 0.58 -21.95
C PHE A 123 -31.10 -0.16 -22.10
N ILE A 124 -30.48 -0.11 -23.30
CA ILE A 124 -29.14 -0.67 -23.53
C ILE A 124 -28.10 -0.03 -22.60
N ARG A 125 -28.14 1.29 -22.43
CA ARG A 125 -27.25 2.00 -21.51
C ARG A 125 -27.44 1.54 -20.07
N ALA A 126 -28.67 1.29 -19.62
CA ALA A 126 -28.92 0.79 -18.28
C ALA A 126 -28.27 -0.57 -18.03
N TYR A 127 -28.29 -1.48 -19.01
CA TYR A 127 -27.57 -2.76 -18.93
C TYR A 127 -26.05 -2.58 -18.90
N ARG A 128 -25.49 -1.66 -19.69
CA ARG A 128 -24.04 -1.35 -19.64
C ARG A 128 -23.60 -0.86 -18.25
N VAL A 129 -24.44 -0.06 -17.59
CA VAL A 129 -24.12 0.57 -16.30
C VAL A 129 -24.41 -0.36 -15.13
N ARG A 130 -25.52 -1.13 -15.18
CA ARG A 130 -26.06 -1.84 -14.00
C ARG A 130 -26.34 -3.31 -14.23
N GLY A 131 -26.18 -3.83 -15.46
CA GLY A 131 -26.46 -5.23 -15.78
C GLY A 131 -25.66 -6.21 -14.92
N HIS A 132 -24.46 -5.82 -14.48
CA HIS A 132 -23.63 -6.60 -13.57
C HIS A 132 -24.28 -6.86 -12.20
N LEU A 133 -25.23 -6.02 -11.74
CA LEU A 133 -26.00 -6.24 -10.50
C LEU A 133 -27.02 -7.36 -10.65
N ALA A 134 -27.45 -7.67 -11.88
CA ALA A 134 -28.40 -8.73 -12.20
C ALA A 134 -27.73 -9.98 -12.79
N ALA A 135 -26.39 -10.04 -12.77
CA ALA A 135 -25.63 -11.13 -13.36
C ALA A 135 -25.64 -12.41 -12.51
N ASN A 136 -25.55 -13.56 -13.17
CA ASN A 136 -25.50 -14.88 -12.54
C ASN A 136 -24.09 -15.19 -12.00
N LEU A 137 -23.67 -14.44 -10.99
CA LEU A 137 -22.32 -14.48 -10.44
C LEU A 137 -22.15 -15.46 -9.28
N ASP A 138 -23.15 -15.57 -8.39
CA ASP A 138 -23.06 -16.41 -7.19
C ASP A 138 -23.27 -17.90 -7.50
N PRO A 139 -22.25 -18.76 -7.35
CA PRO A 139 -22.40 -20.20 -7.59
C PRO A 139 -23.38 -20.90 -6.65
N LEU A 140 -23.69 -20.30 -5.49
CA LEU A 140 -24.63 -20.84 -4.50
C LEU A 140 -26.07 -20.33 -4.70
N SER A 141 -26.29 -19.41 -5.63
CA SER A 141 -27.57 -18.74 -5.91
C SER A 141 -28.30 -18.32 -4.62
N THR A 142 -27.60 -17.68 -3.69
CA THR A 142 -28.09 -17.31 -2.35
C THR A 142 -29.07 -16.15 -2.38
N GLN A 143 -28.94 -15.25 -3.36
CA GLN A 143 -29.93 -14.23 -3.65
C GLN A 143 -30.93 -14.77 -4.68
N GLY A 144 -32.21 -14.83 -4.31
CA GLY A 144 -33.29 -15.20 -5.24
C GLY A 144 -33.38 -14.15 -6.35
N SER A 145 -33.20 -14.58 -7.60
CA SER A 145 -33.25 -13.75 -8.81
C SER A 145 -34.69 -13.38 -9.21
N GLU A 146 -35.54 -13.02 -8.25
CA GLU A 146 -36.99 -12.92 -8.52
C GLU A 146 -37.50 -11.51 -8.80
N THR A 147 -36.67 -10.47 -8.63
CA THR A 147 -37.05 -9.11 -9.05
C THR A 147 -35.92 -8.48 -9.86
N LEU A 148 -36.12 -8.38 -11.18
CA LEU A 148 -35.30 -7.53 -12.04
C LEU A 148 -35.38 -6.11 -11.49
N GLU A 149 -34.23 -5.45 -11.35
CA GLU A 149 -34.20 -4.04 -10.99
C GLU A 149 -35.09 -3.25 -11.98
N PRO A 150 -35.93 -2.29 -11.55
CA PRO A 150 -36.84 -1.58 -12.44
C PRO A 150 -36.14 -0.99 -13.67
N SER A 151 -34.89 -0.52 -13.57
CA SER A 151 -34.13 0.02 -14.70
C SER A 151 -33.72 -1.02 -15.76
N LEU A 152 -33.88 -2.33 -15.50
CA LEU A 152 -33.57 -3.41 -16.43
C LEU A 152 -34.83 -4.05 -17.04
N ASP A 153 -36.02 -3.54 -16.70
CA ASP A 153 -37.29 -3.94 -17.30
C ASP A 153 -37.65 -3.02 -18.48
N PRO A 154 -37.89 -3.55 -19.69
CA PRO A 154 -38.38 -2.77 -20.84
C PRO A 154 -39.63 -1.93 -20.53
N LYS A 155 -40.49 -2.37 -19.61
CA LYS A 155 -41.72 -1.64 -19.20
C LYS A 155 -41.42 -0.26 -18.64
N THR A 156 -40.29 -0.10 -17.94
CA THR A 156 -39.85 1.19 -17.38
C THR A 156 -39.57 2.24 -18.45
N TYR A 157 -39.25 1.78 -19.67
CA TYR A 157 -38.99 2.63 -20.84
C TYR A 157 -40.23 2.80 -21.73
N GLY A 158 -41.39 2.26 -21.33
CA GLY A 158 -42.64 2.38 -22.07
C GLY A 158 -42.87 1.31 -23.13
N PHE A 159 -42.12 0.20 -23.09
CA PHE A 159 -42.38 -0.98 -23.93
C PHE A 159 -43.26 -1.98 -23.19
N THR A 160 -44.47 -2.17 -23.69
CA THR A 160 -45.40 -3.23 -23.27
C THR A 160 -45.16 -4.50 -24.09
N GLU A 161 -45.81 -5.61 -23.72
CA GLU A 161 -45.71 -6.87 -24.45
C GLU A 161 -46.09 -6.72 -25.94
N GLN A 162 -47.00 -5.80 -26.27
CA GLN A 162 -47.43 -5.53 -27.65
C GLN A 162 -46.39 -4.75 -28.47
N ASP A 163 -45.38 -4.17 -27.83
CA ASP A 163 -44.34 -3.38 -28.46
C ASP A 163 -43.06 -4.19 -28.71
N MET A 164 -42.97 -5.41 -28.15
CA MET A 164 -41.74 -6.19 -28.07
C MET A 164 -41.18 -6.66 -29.42
N ASP A 165 -42.05 -6.84 -30.41
CA ASP A 165 -41.73 -7.40 -31.73
C ASP A 165 -41.61 -6.33 -32.83
N ARG A 166 -41.64 -5.04 -32.47
CA ARG A 166 -41.49 -3.96 -33.44
C ARG A 166 -40.04 -3.72 -33.82
N PRO A 167 -39.73 -3.42 -35.10
CA PRO A 167 -38.38 -3.04 -35.50
C PRO A 167 -38.05 -1.65 -34.96
N ILE A 168 -36.91 -1.55 -34.28
CA ILE A 168 -36.35 -0.30 -33.74
C ILE A 168 -35.01 -0.03 -34.40
N PHE A 169 -34.83 1.17 -34.93
CA PHE A 169 -33.56 1.61 -35.50
C PHE A 169 -32.53 1.86 -34.38
N LEU A 170 -31.35 1.24 -34.50
CA LEU A 170 -30.29 1.23 -33.48
C LEU A 170 -28.97 1.89 -33.93
N ASP A 171 -28.84 2.27 -35.21
CA ASP A 171 -27.64 2.93 -35.74
C ASP A 171 -26.32 2.18 -35.40
N ASN A 172 -26.26 0.88 -35.74
CA ASN A 172 -25.14 -0.03 -35.44
C ASN A 172 -24.84 -0.25 -33.95
N VAL A 173 -25.67 0.21 -33.02
CA VAL A 173 -25.53 -0.16 -31.61
C VAL A 173 -25.80 -1.66 -31.46
N LEU A 174 -24.95 -2.34 -30.67
CA LEU A 174 -24.87 -3.81 -30.58
C LEU A 174 -24.44 -4.51 -31.89
N GLY A 175 -23.99 -3.76 -32.89
CA GLY A 175 -23.66 -4.27 -34.23
C GLY A 175 -24.88 -4.50 -35.12
N LEU A 176 -26.04 -3.91 -34.78
CA LEU A 176 -27.30 -4.09 -35.51
C LEU A 176 -27.82 -2.74 -36.02
N GLN A 177 -28.32 -2.71 -37.25
CA GLN A 177 -28.99 -1.53 -37.83
C GLN A 177 -30.41 -1.36 -37.28
N GLU A 178 -31.17 -2.46 -37.22
CA GLU A 178 -32.50 -2.53 -36.63
C GLU A 178 -32.62 -3.81 -35.80
N ALA A 179 -33.38 -3.75 -34.70
CA ALA A 179 -33.69 -4.92 -33.88
C ALA A 179 -35.02 -4.75 -33.14
N THR A 180 -35.64 -5.86 -32.75
CA THR A 180 -36.81 -5.89 -31.86
C THR A 180 -36.40 -5.74 -30.40
N MET A 181 -37.31 -5.29 -29.52
CA MET A 181 -37.01 -5.26 -28.08
C MET A 181 -36.76 -6.65 -27.48
N ARG A 182 -37.32 -7.72 -28.07
CA ARG A 182 -36.96 -9.10 -27.67
C ARG A 182 -35.50 -9.41 -27.97
N GLU A 183 -35.04 -9.10 -29.18
CA GLU A 183 -33.65 -9.31 -29.58
C GLU A 183 -32.70 -8.45 -28.75
N ILE A 184 -33.02 -7.15 -28.58
CA ILE A 184 -32.25 -6.24 -27.75
C ILE A 184 -32.13 -6.79 -26.32
N SER A 185 -33.26 -7.16 -25.71
CA SER A 185 -33.30 -7.71 -24.35
C SER A 185 -32.49 -9.01 -24.23
N ALA A 186 -32.58 -9.91 -25.22
CA ALA A 186 -31.82 -11.14 -25.22
C ALA A 186 -30.30 -10.87 -25.30
N ILE A 187 -29.88 -9.96 -26.17
CA ILE A 187 -28.46 -9.59 -26.34
C ILE A 187 -27.93 -8.97 -25.05
N VAL A 188 -28.57 -7.94 -24.50
CA VAL A 188 -28.05 -7.24 -23.32
C VAL A 188 -28.08 -8.13 -22.06
N LYS A 189 -29.08 -9.01 -21.91
CA LYS A 189 -29.09 -10.01 -20.82
C LYS A 189 -27.95 -11.02 -20.97
N ARG A 190 -27.73 -11.55 -22.17
CA ARG A 190 -26.63 -12.49 -22.43
C ARG A 190 -25.27 -11.84 -22.18
N THR A 191 -25.08 -10.59 -22.60
CA THR A 191 -23.79 -9.88 -22.49
C THR A 191 -23.49 -9.38 -21.08
N TYR A 192 -24.48 -8.84 -20.36
CA TYR A 192 -24.25 -8.14 -19.08
C TYR A 192 -24.74 -8.89 -17.84
N CYS A 193 -25.59 -9.90 -18.01
CA CYS A 193 -26.23 -10.62 -16.89
C CYS A 193 -25.90 -12.12 -16.86
N GLY A 194 -24.87 -12.56 -17.59
CA GLY A 194 -24.40 -13.96 -17.62
C GLY A 194 -23.56 -14.36 -16.40
N THR A 195 -22.76 -15.42 -16.57
CA THR A 195 -21.72 -15.86 -15.61
C THR A 195 -20.46 -14.99 -15.66
N PHE A 196 -20.41 -14.06 -16.60
CA PHE A 196 -19.40 -13.04 -16.78
C PHE A 196 -20.11 -11.68 -16.85
N ALA A 197 -19.65 -10.72 -16.06
CA ALA A 197 -20.15 -9.36 -16.07
C ALA A 197 -19.01 -8.35 -15.93
N LEU A 198 -19.14 -7.22 -16.64
CA LEU A 198 -18.14 -6.17 -16.65
C LEU A 198 -18.70 -4.88 -16.05
N GLN A 199 -18.01 -4.34 -15.04
CA GLN A 199 -18.23 -2.99 -14.52
C GLN A 199 -17.13 -2.09 -15.08
N TYR A 200 -17.49 -1.20 -16.01
CA TYR A 200 -16.52 -0.35 -16.74
C TYR A 200 -17.03 1.04 -17.09
N MET A 201 -18.33 1.32 -16.95
CA MET A 201 -18.91 2.60 -17.36
C MET A 201 -18.44 3.80 -16.49
N HIS A 202 -17.75 3.54 -15.39
CA HIS A 202 -17.09 4.55 -14.55
C HIS A 202 -15.72 5.01 -15.10
N LEU A 203 -15.18 4.36 -16.13
CA LEU A 203 -13.96 4.78 -16.81
C LEU A 203 -14.18 6.13 -17.51
N SER A 204 -13.39 7.14 -17.16
CA SER A 204 -13.44 8.47 -17.80
C SER A 204 -12.83 8.47 -19.20
N ASP A 205 -11.85 7.59 -19.47
CA ASP A 205 -11.20 7.44 -20.77
C ASP A 205 -12.10 6.72 -21.80
N PRO A 206 -12.55 7.41 -22.86
CA PRO A 206 -13.41 6.81 -23.89
C PRO A 206 -12.75 5.69 -24.68
N GLU A 207 -11.42 5.69 -24.88
CA GLU A 207 -10.72 4.61 -25.58
C GLU A 207 -10.74 3.33 -24.75
N GLN A 208 -10.49 3.44 -23.45
CA GLN A 208 -10.55 2.30 -22.52
C GLN A 208 -11.96 1.71 -22.48
N SER A 209 -12.98 2.56 -22.32
CA SER A 209 -14.38 2.14 -22.27
C SER A 209 -14.86 1.53 -23.59
N ALA A 210 -14.53 2.15 -24.73
CA ALA A 210 -14.87 1.63 -26.06
C ALA A 210 -14.17 0.30 -26.36
N TRP A 211 -12.90 0.16 -25.99
CA TRP A 211 -12.15 -1.08 -26.19
C TRP A 211 -12.76 -2.25 -25.40
N LEU A 212 -13.15 -2.00 -24.15
CA LEU A 212 -13.83 -3.00 -23.32
C LEU A 212 -15.20 -3.37 -23.89
N LYS A 213 -15.98 -2.36 -24.31
CA LYS A 213 -17.28 -2.56 -24.96
C LYS A 213 -17.15 -3.45 -26.20
N GLU A 214 -16.18 -3.19 -27.09
CA GLU A 214 -15.95 -3.97 -28.31
C GLU A 214 -15.55 -5.44 -28.05
N ARG A 215 -15.00 -5.72 -26.86
CA ARG A 215 -14.64 -7.09 -26.45
C ARG A 215 -15.85 -7.92 -26.06
N ILE A 216 -16.90 -7.31 -25.55
CA ILE A 216 -18.06 -8.01 -24.95
C ILE A 216 -19.36 -7.84 -25.75
N GLU A 217 -19.49 -6.77 -26.54
CA GLU A 217 -20.65 -6.52 -27.39
C GLU A 217 -20.39 -6.92 -28.85
N GLY A 218 -21.38 -7.58 -29.47
CA GLY A 218 -21.41 -7.89 -30.90
C GLY A 218 -21.66 -9.37 -31.20
N LEU A 219 -21.96 -9.67 -32.46
CA LEU A 219 -22.11 -11.05 -32.94
C LEU A 219 -20.76 -11.78 -32.86
N GLY A 220 -20.77 -13.03 -32.36
CA GLY A 220 -19.56 -13.87 -32.24
C GLY A 220 -18.58 -13.45 -31.13
N LYS A 221 -19.01 -12.61 -30.18
CA LYS A 221 -18.22 -12.22 -28.99
C LYS A 221 -18.50 -13.10 -27.77
N GLU A 222 -19.13 -14.24 -27.99
CA GLU A 222 -19.39 -15.23 -26.95
C GLU A 222 -18.08 -15.84 -26.44
N ILE A 223 -18.13 -16.37 -25.22
CA ILE A 223 -16.96 -17.01 -24.61
C ILE A 223 -16.77 -18.39 -25.24
N GLU A 224 -15.88 -18.45 -26.22
CA GLU A 224 -15.54 -19.68 -26.92
C GLU A 224 -14.11 -20.11 -26.65
N PHE A 225 -13.93 -21.42 -26.46
CA PHE A 225 -12.63 -22.06 -26.34
C PHE A 225 -12.53 -23.22 -27.31
N THR A 226 -11.34 -23.41 -27.88
CA THR A 226 -11.04 -24.61 -28.66
C THR A 226 -11.14 -25.86 -27.78
N LYS A 227 -11.40 -27.04 -28.38
CA LYS A 227 -11.39 -28.33 -27.67
C LYS A 227 -10.12 -28.54 -26.84
N LYS A 228 -8.95 -28.13 -27.37
CA LYS A 228 -7.67 -28.17 -26.64
C LYS A 228 -7.66 -27.22 -25.43
N GLY A 229 -8.20 -26.01 -25.59
CA GLY A 229 -8.33 -25.03 -24.50
C GLY A 229 -9.22 -25.55 -23.38
N ARG A 230 -10.40 -26.08 -23.70
CA ARG A 230 -11.31 -26.69 -22.72
C ARG A 230 -10.69 -27.88 -21.99
N LYS A 231 -9.97 -28.76 -22.70
CA LYS A 231 -9.22 -29.86 -22.08
C LYS A 231 -8.09 -29.37 -21.15
N ALA A 232 -7.40 -28.28 -21.52
CA ALA A 232 -6.37 -27.69 -20.67
C ALA A 232 -6.98 -27.09 -19.37
N ILE A 233 -8.13 -26.42 -19.47
CA ILE A 233 -8.88 -25.94 -18.30
C ILE A 233 -9.29 -27.11 -17.40
N LEU A 234 -9.86 -28.18 -17.98
CA LEU A 234 -10.25 -29.38 -17.25
C LEU A 234 -9.06 -30.01 -16.51
N ASN A 235 -7.92 -30.21 -17.19
CA ASN A 235 -6.72 -30.78 -16.58
C ASN A 235 -6.26 -29.96 -15.38
N LYS A 236 -6.28 -28.63 -15.47
CA LYS A 236 -5.89 -27.76 -14.36
C LYS A 236 -6.86 -27.82 -13.18
N LEU A 237 -8.16 -28.04 -13.43
CA LEU A 237 -9.14 -28.30 -12.37
C LEU A 237 -8.92 -29.67 -11.71
N ILE A 238 -8.57 -30.70 -12.48
CA ILE A 238 -8.19 -32.03 -11.95
C ILE A 238 -6.97 -31.91 -11.04
N GLU A 239 -5.93 -31.19 -11.49
CA GLU A 239 -4.72 -30.95 -10.72
C GLU A 239 -5.03 -30.19 -9.40
N ALA A 240 -5.82 -29.13 -9.47
CA ALA A 240 -6.19 -28.31 -8.32
C ALA A 240 -7.02 -29.08 -7.28
N GLU A 241 -8.15 -29.66 -7.69
CA GLU A 241 -9.03 -30.40 -6.78
C GLU A 241 -8.36 -31.69 -6.26
N GLY A 242 -7.65 -32.41 -7.13
CA GLY A 242 -6.95 -33.64 -6.78
C GLY A 242 -5.88 -33.41 -5.72
N PHE A 243 -5.12 -32.31 -5.84
CA PHE A 243 -4.11 -31.93 -4.85
C PHE A 243 -4.73 -31.59 -3.48
N GLU A 244 -5.80 -30.78 -3.45
CA GLU A 244 -6.46 -30.40 -2.19
C GLU A 244 -7.11 -31.59 -1.47
N LYS A 245 -7.74 -32.50 -2.23
CA LYS A 245 -8.29 -33.76 -1.71
C LYS A 245 -7.19 -34.67 -1.17
N PHE A 246 -6.08 -34.79 -1.88
CA PHE A 246 -4.95 -35.61 -1.44
C PHE A 246 -4.37 -35.11 -0.12
N LEU A 247 -4.16 -33.79 0.02
CA LEU A 247 -3.72 -33.18 1.27
C LEU A 247 -4.72 -33.42 2.40
N HIS A 248 -6.02 -33.27 2.13
CA HIS A 248 -7.07 -33.49 3.12
C HIS A 248 -7.06 -34.93 3.67
N ILE A 249 -6.87 -35.93 2.80
CA ILE A 249 -6.82 -37.34 3.19
C ILE A 249 -5.53 -37.68 3.94
N LYS A 250 -4.37 -37.25 3.42
CA LYS A 250 -3.06 -37.63 3.98
C LYS A 250 -2.70 -36.87 5.26
N TYR A 251 -3.21 -35.65 5.42
CA TYR A 251 -2.87 -34.76 6.54
C TYR A 251 -4.13 -34.26 7.26
N MET A 252 -4.99 -35.20 7.68
CA MET A 252 -6.22 -34.88 8.43
C MET A 252 -5.94 -33.98 9.64
N GLY A 253 -6.76 -32.93 9.80
CA GLY A 253 -6.64 -31.96 10.90
C GLY A 253 -5.51 -30.94 10.74
N THR A 254 -4.68 -31.02 9.69
CA THR A 254 -3.63 -30.02 9.43
C THR A 254 -4.20 -28.83 8.67
N LYS A 255 -3.95 -27.61 9.18
CA LYS A 255 -4.39 -26.37 8.52
C LYS A 255 -3.65 -26.19 7.20
N ARG A 256 -4.40 -26.12 6.09
CA ARG A 256 -3.85 -25.93 4.74
C ARG A 256 -4.42 -24.71 4.01
N PHE A 257 -5.59 -24.21 4.43
CA PHE A 257 -6.29 -23.10 3.79
C PHE A 257 -6.56 -23.35 2.30
N GLY A 258 -7.17 -24.51 2.03
CA GLY A 258 -7.35 -25.02 0.67
C GLY A 258 -8.17 -24.12 -0.24
N LEU A 259 -7.98 -24.29 -1.55
CA LEU A 259 -8.72 -23.57 -2.59
C LEU A 259 -10.09 -24.21 -2.91
N ASP A 260 -10.54 -25.20 -2.14
CA ASP A 260 -11.79 -25.93 -2.38
C ASP A 260 -13.01 -25.00 -2.53
N GLY A 261 -13.64 -25.03 -3.70
CA GLY A 261 -14.73 -24.15 -4.11
C GLY A 261 -14.32 -22.90 -4.91
N GLY A 262 -13.03 -22.66 -5.12
CA GLY A 262 -12.45 -21.56 -5.92
C GLY A 262 -11.35 -22.03 -6.89
N GLU A 263 -11.41 -23.29 -7.34
CA GLU A 263 -10.38 -23.97 -8.13
C GLU A 263 -10.11 -23.31 -9.49
N SER A 264 -11.10 -22.60 -10.04
CA SER A 264 -11.01 -21.87 -11.32
C SER A 264 -9.97 -20.74 -11.34
N VAL A 265 -9.47 -20.30 -10.18
CA VAL A 265 -8.35 -19.36 -10.08
C VAL A 265 -7.06 -19.94 -10.68
N ILE A 266 -6.83 -21.26 -10.58
CA ILE A 266 -5.62 -21.90 -11.10
C ILE A 266 -5.52 -21.81 -12.63
N PRO A 267 -6.52 -22.24 -13.43
CA PRO A 267 -6.47 -22.05 -14.88
C PRO A 267 -6.48 -20.57 -15.29
N ALA A 268 -7.09 -19.67 -14.50
CA ALA A 268 -7.04 -18.24 -14.74
C ALA A 268 -5.61 -17.67 -14.65
N MET A 269 -4.85 -18.06 -13.62
CA MET A 269 -3.45 -17.67 -13.46
C MET A 269 -2.57 -18.22 -14.59
N GLU A 270 -2.78 -19.48 -15.00
CA GLU A 270 -2.10 -20.07 -16.16
C GLU A 270 -2.36 -19.26 -17.43
N GLN A 271 -3.60 -18.79 -17.63
CA GLN A 271 -3.97 -17.95 -18.77
C GLN A 271 -3.30 -16.57 -18.73
N ILE A 272 -3.16 -15.95 -17.55
CA ILE A 272 -2.42 -14.68 -17.40
C ILE A 272 -0.97 -14.87 -17.80
N ILE A 273 -0.31 -15.94 -17.33
CA ILE A 273 1.10 -16.22 -17.64
C ILE A 273 1.26 -16.47 -19.15
N LYS A 274 0.40 -17.33 -19.73
CA LYS A 274 0.44 -17.66 -21.15
C LYS A 274 0.19 -16.43 -22.03
N ARG A 275 -0.89 -15.68 -21.77
CA ARG A 275 -1.24 -14.51 -22.57
C ARG A 275 -0.23 -13.38 -22.37
N GLY A 276 0.23 -13.17 -21.14
CA GLY A 276 1.27 -12.19 -20.81
C GLY A 276 2.57 -12.49 -21.54
N GLY A 277 3.02 -13.74 -21.56
CA GLY A 277 4.23 -14.15 -22.29
C GLY A 277 4.15 -13.85 -23.78
N ILE A 278 3.01 -14.16 -24.42
CA ILE A 278 2.76 -13.80 -25.83
C ILE A 278 2.80 -12.27 -26.05
N LEU A 279 2.35 -11.49 -25.07
CA LEU A 279 2.35 -10.02 -25.11
C LEU A 279 3.67 -9.41 -24.60
N GLY A 280 4.73 -10.20 -24.42
CA GLY A 280 6.07 -9.73 -24.10
C GLY A 280 6.43 -9.64 -22.61
N VAL A 281 5.56 -10.11 -21.71
CA VAL A 281 5.89 -10.24 -20.27
C VAL A 281 6.98 -11.29 -20.09
N ARG A 282 8.03 -10.95 -19.35
CA ARG A 282 9.19 -11.80 -19.05
C ARG A 282 9.27 -12.19 -17.58
N ASP A 283 8.79 -11.32 -16.69
CA ASP A 283 8.79 -11.53 -15.25
C ASP A 283 7.39 -11.29 -14.69
N ILE A 284 6.94 -12.18 -13.80
CA ILE A 284 5.70 -12.02 -13.03
C ILE A 284 6.04 -12.12 -11.55
N VAL A 285 5.66 -11.09 -10.79
CA VAL A 285 5.84 -11.07 -9.33
C VAL A 285 4.47 -11.19 -8.67
N ILE A 286 4.32 -12.19 -7.83
CA ILE A 286 3.04 -12.56 -7.21
C ILE A 286 3.06 -12.20 -5.72
N GLY A 287 1.99 -11.57 -5.25
CA GLY A 287 1.62 -11.46 -3.84
C GLY A 287 0.29 -12.16 -3.60
N MET A 288 0.18 -12.95 -2.53
CA MET A 288 -1.08 -13.62 -2.22
C MET A 288 -1.20 -13.96 -0.73
N PRO A 289 -2.44 -14.07 -0.20
CA PRO A 289 -2.70 -14.53 1.15
C PRO A 289 -2.55 -16.06 1.28
N HIS A 290 -3.08 -16.64 2.36
CA HIS A 290 -3.05 -18.07 2.63
C HIS A 290 -3.96 -18.90 1.70
N ARG A 291 -5.10 -18.34 1.27
CA ARG A 291 -6.14 -19.08 0.53
C ARG A 291 -5.61 -19.64 -0.79
N GLY A 292 -5.57 -20.96 -0.90
CA GLY A 292 -5.09 -21.68 -2.09
C GLY A 292 -3.59 -21.53 -2.37
N ARG A 293 -2.78 -21.03 -1.43
CA ARG A 293 -1.35 -20.79 -1.67
C ARG A 293 -0.57 -22.04 -2.00
N LEU A 294 -0.88 -23.16 -1.35
CA LEU A 294 -0.24 -24.44 -1.64
C LEU A 294 -0.61 -24.93 -3.05
N SER A 295 -1.86 -24.74 -3.46
CA SER A 295 -2.31 -25.01 -4.82
C SER A 295 -1.61 -24.12 -5.87
N VAL A 296 -1.40 -22.83 -5.58
CA VAL A 296 -0.61 -21.94 -6.46
C VAL A 296 0.86 -22.38 -6.50
N LEU A 297 1.46 -22.75 -5.36
CA LEU A 297 2.83 -23.25 -5.31
C LEU A 297 3.02 -24.53 -6.15
N ALA A 298 2.10 -25.49 -6.02
CA ALA A 298 2.16 -26.74 -6.76
C ALA A 298 1.85 -26.55 -8.25
N ASN A 299 0.68 -25.97 -8.55
CA ASN A 299 0.10 -26.04 -9.89
C ASN A 299 0.52 -24.88 -10.80
N VAL A 300 0.82 -23.70 -10.23
CA VAL A 300 1.24 -22.50 -10.99
C VAL A 300 2.75 -22.30 -10.93
N MET A 301 3.31 -22.21 -9.72
CA MET A 301 4.75 -22.02 -9.54
C MET A 301 5.55 -23.28 -9.89
N GLY A 302 4.94 -24.48 -9.92
CA GLY A 302 5.65 -25.72 -10.23
C GLY A 302 6.66 -26.14 -9.16
N LYS A 303 6.43 -25.76 -7.89
CA LYS A 303 7.23 -26.26 -6.77
C LYS A 303 7.07 -27.79 -6.71
N PRO A 304 8.17 -28.57 -6.65
CA PRO A 304 8.07 -30.03 -6.63
C PRO A 304 7.17 -30.54 -5.50
N LEU A 305 6.21 -31.40 -5.84
CA LEU A 305 5.23 -31.94 -4.88
C LEU A 305 5.91 -32.67 -3.73
N ARG A 306 6.93 -33.49 -4.02
CA ARG A 306 7.77 -34.12 -2.98
C ARG A 306 8.36 -33.15 -1.96
N ALA A 307 8.72 -31.93 -2.38
CA ALA A 307 9.24 -30.91 -1.46
C ALA A 307 8.12 -30.36 -0.56
N ILE A 308 6.94 -30.10 -1.13
CA ILE A 308 5.76 -29.68 -0.37
C ILE A 308 5.38 -30.77 0.66
N PHE A 309 5.32 -32.04 0.25
CA PHE A 309 4.98 -33.15 1.13
C PHE A 309 6.01 -33.38 2.24
N ASN A 310 7.31 -33.23 1.93
CA ASN A 310 8.37 -33.31 2.94
C ASN A 310 8.20 -32.24 4.02
N GLU A 311 7.90 -31.00 3.60
CA GLU A 311 7.57 -29.92 4.54
C GLU A 311 6.36 -30.32 5.41
N PHE A 312 5.28 -30.86 4.81
CA PHE A 312 4.10 -31.37 5.55
C PHE A 312 4.44 -32.39 6.64
N GLN A 313 5.39 -33.28 6.39
CA GLN A 313 5.87 -34.30 7.34
C GLN A 313 6.79 -33.75 8.44
N GLY A 314 7.02 -32.42 8.49
CA GLY A 314 7.91 -31.77 9.47
C GLY A 314 9.36 -31.64 8.99
N GLY A 315 9.63 -31.98 7.73
CA GLY A 315 10.93 -31.78 7.11
C GLY A 315 11.28 -30.31 6.96
N SER A 316 12.58 -30.02 7.01
CA SER A 316 13.10 -28.65 6.85
C SER A 316 12.94 -28.18 5.40
N TYR A 317 12.43 -26.96 5.19
CA TYR A 317 12.39 -26.31 3.88
C TYR A 317 13.76 -25.80 3.41
N LYS A 318 14.75 -25.80 4.31
CA LYS A 318 16.13 -25.33 4.10
C LYS A 318 17.14 -26.46 4.39
N PRO A 319 18.33 -26.44 3.76
CA PRO A 319 19.43 -27.32 4.17
C PRO A 319 19.75 -27.19 5.66
N GLU A 320 20.20 -28.26 6.32
CA GLU A 320 20.50 -28.27 7.78
C GLU A 320 21.54 -27.22 8.19
N GLU A 321 22.47 -26.89 7.29
CA GLU A 321 23.55 -25.91 7.51
C GLU A 321 23.07 -24.44 7.51
N VAL A 322 21.77 -24.19 7.29
CA VAL A 322 21.21 -22.85 7.15
C VAL A 322 20.50 -22.43 8.44
N GLU A 323 21.05 -21.45 9.15
CA GLU A 323 20.40 -20.83 10.31
C GLU A 323 19.22 -19.90 9.92
N GLY A 324 18.19 -19.82 10.76
CA GLY A 324 16.98 -18.99 10.59
C GLY A 324 15.78 -19.59 11.32
N SER A 325 14.89 -18.77 11.90
CA SER A 325 13.72 -19.24 12.66
C SER A 325 12.70 -19.97 11.78
N GLY A 326 12.70 -19.64 10.48
CA GLY A 326 11.68 -20.06 9.53
C GLY A 326 10.36 -19.34 9.73
N ASP A 327 9.39 -19.73 8.90
CA ASP A 327 8.01 -19.29 8.96
C ASP A 327 7.11 -20.48 8.55
N VAL A 328 5.81 -20.36 8.77
CA VAL A 328 4.85 -21.39 8.34
C VAL A 328 4.83 -21.53 6.81
N LYS A 329 4.54 -22.74 6.32
CA LYS A 329 4.72 -23.15 4.91
C LYS A 329 4.00 -22.24 3.92
N TYR A 330 2.85 -21.70 4.32
CA TYR A 330 2.05 -20.77 3.52
C TYR A 330 2.50 -19.30 3.62
N HIS A 331 3.70 -19.02 4.13
CA HIS A 331 4.33 -17.68 4.08
C HIS A 331 5.63 -17.66 3.26
N LEU A 332 6.19 -18.82 2.92
CA LEU A 332 7.46 -18.91 2.20
C LEU A 332 7.31 -18.42 0.75
N GLY A 333 8.33 -17.73 0.26
CA GLY A 333 8.43 -17.34 -1.16
C GLY A 333 8.91 -18.49 -2.03
N ALA A 334 8.71 -18.39 -3.33
CA ALA A 334 9.18 -19.35 -4.33
C ALA A 334 9.52 -18.65 -5.64
N SER A 335 10.44 -19.23 -6.41
CA SER A 335 10.79 -18.77 -7.75
C SER A 335 10.80 -19.95 -8.71
N SER A 336 10.38 -19.72 -9.94
CA SER A 336 10.45 -20.73 -10.99
C SER A 336 10.40 -20.09 -12.37
N ASP A 337 10.88 -20.81 -13.39
CA ASP A 337 10.69 -20.43 -14.78
C ASP A 337 9.60 -21.31 -15.39
N ARG A 338 8.71 -20.69 -16.19
CA ARG A 338 7.69 -21.39 -16.97
C ARG A 338 7.88 -21.09 -18.44
N GLU A 339 7.58 -22.05 -19.29
CA GLU A 339 7.65 -21.90 -20.74
C GLU A 339 6.31 -22.26 -21.38
N PHE A 340 5.79 -21.36 -22.21
CA PHE A 340 4.56 -21.58 -22.98
C PHE A 340 4.76 -21.13 -24.41
N ASP A 341 4.52 -22.02 -25.38
CA ASP A 341 4.59 -21.72 -26.81
C ASP A 341 5.91 -21.01 -27.20
N GLY A 342 7.04 -21.44 -26.60
CA GLY A 342 8.39 -20.86 -26.80
C GLY A 342 8.69 -19.58 -26.00
N ASN A 343 7.74 -19.06 -25.22
CA ASN A 343 7.91 -17.88 -24.38
C ASN A 343 8.28 -18.30 -22.95
N LYS A 344 9.46 -17.90 -22.49
CA LYS A 344 9.92 -18.13 -21.12
C LYS A 344 9.54 -16.96 -20.21
N VAL A 345 8.82 -17.25 -19.13
CA VAL A 345 8.38 -16.28 -18.12
C VAL A 345 8.89 -16.70 -16.75
N HIS A 346 9.63 -15.81 -16.08
CA HIS A 346 10.10 -16.00 -14.72
C HIS A 346 9.00 -15.62 -13.72
N LEU A 347 8.68 -16.53 -12.81
CA LEU A 347 7.71 -16.33 -11.74
C LEU A 347 8.41 -16.17 -10.39
N SER A 348 7.97 -15.21 -9.60
CA SER A 348 8.45 -15.01 -8.23
C SER A 348 7.27 -14.74 -7.28
N LEU A 349 6.98 -15.68 -6.40
CA LEU A 349 6.06 -15.52 -5.28
C LEU A 349 6.77 -14.89 -4.08
N THR A 350 6.26 -13.76 -3.61
CA THR A 350 6.84 -13.01 -2.49
C THR A 350 6.41 -13.62 -1.15
N ALA A 351 7.35 -13.67 -0.20
CA ALA A 351 7.07 -14.09 1.16
C ALA A 351 6.24 -13.02 1.88
N ASN A 352 5.33 -13.42 2.76
CA ASN A 352 4.42 -12.50 3.45
C ASN A 352 4.05 -12.98 4.85
N PRO A 353 3.77 -12.05 5.78
CA PRO A 353 3.20 -12.39 7.07
C PRO A 353 1.71 -12.73 6.95
N SER A 354 1.08 -13.09 8.06
CA SER A 354 -0.37 -13.27 8.15
C SER A 354 -1.18 -11.97 8.09
N HIS A 355 -0.54 -10.81 8.23
CA HIS A 355 -1.19 -9.51 8.09
C HIS A 355 -1.62 -9.34 6.64
N LEU A 356 -2.91 -9.53 6.38
CA LEU A 356 -3.47 -9.54 5.03
C LEU A 356 -3.17 -8.22 4.31
N GLU A 357 -2.98 -8.29 3.00
CA GLU A 357 -2.69 -7.16 2.12
C GLU A 357 -1.36 -6.42 2.34
N ALA A 358 -0.67 -6.66 3.47
CA ALA A 358 0.62 -6.03 3.77
C ALA A 358 1.74 -6.37 2.76
N VAL A 359 1.61 -7.47 1.99
CA VAL A 359 2.58 -7.84 0.96
C VAL A 359 2.43 -7.02 -0.33
N ASN A 360 1.27 -6.41 -0.56
CA ASN A 360 0.94 -5.76 -1.82
C ASN A 360 1.96 -4.69 -2.23
N PRO A 361 2.28 -3.68 -1.39
CA PRO A 361 3.26 -2.68 -1.78
C PRO A 361 4.67 -3.26 -1.94
N VAL A 362 5.01 -4.32 -1.19
CA VAL A 362 6.31 -5.02 -1.31
C VAL A 362 6.46 -5.64 -2.71
N VAL A 363 5.40 -6.23 -3.24
CA VAL A 363 5.39 -6.75 -4.62
C VAL A 363 5.53 -5.63 -5.64
N LEU A 364 4.79 -4.52 -5.48
CA LEU A 364 4.88 -3.37 -6.38
C LEU A 364 6.30 -2.77 -6.42
N GLY A 365 6.92 -2.61 -5.25
CA GLY A 365 8.32 -2.16 -5.14
C GLY A 365 9.31 -3.10 -5.81
N LYS A 366 9.13 -4.42 -5.61
CA LYS A 366 9.96 -5.45 -6.24
C LYS A 366 9.82 -5.44 -7.77
N VAL A 367 8.61 -5.26 -8.28
CA VAL A 367 8.35 -5.09 -9.73
C VAL A 367 9.06 -3.86 -10.26
N ARG A 368 8.95 -2.71 -9.59
CA ARG A 368 9.61 -1.48 -10.02
C ARG A 368 11.13 -1.59 -10.07
N ALA A 369 11.73 -2.27 -9.10
CA ALA A 369 13.16 -2.57 -9.10
C ALA A 369 13.56 -3.44 -10.30
N LYS A 370 12.80 -4.49 -10.60
CA LYS A 370 13.02 -5.33 -11.80
C LYS A 370 12.86 -4.54 -13.10
N GLN A 371 11.86 -3.66 -13.20
CA GLN A 371 11.69 -2.77 -14.36
C GLN A 371 12.90 -1.85 -14.54
N PHE A 372 13.44 -1.32 -13.44
CA PHE A 372 14.68 -0.54 -13.47
C PHE A 372 15.87 -1.38 -13.95
N GLN A 373 16.01 -2.61 -13.47
CA GLN A 373 17.12 -3.52 -13.83
C GLN A 373 17.21 -3.82 -15.33
N ILE A 374 16.06 -3.97 -15.99
CA ILE A 374 16.00 -4.35 -17.40
C ILE A 374 15.72 -3.17 -18.34
N GLY A 375 15.68 -1.94 -17.82
CA GLY A 375 15.36 -0.74 -18.61
C GLY A 375 13.94 -0.75 -19.19
N ASP A 376 12.97 -1.30 -18.46
CA ASP A 376 11.56 -1.36 -18.88
C ASP A 376 10.83 -0.05 -18.58
N GLU A 377 11.09 0.99 -19.39
CA GLU A 377 10.47 2.30 -19.23
C GLU A 377 8.96 2.29 -19.55
N GLU A 378 8.54 1.46 -20.51
CA GLU A 378 7.14 1.22 -20.88
C GLU A 378 6.39 0.34 -19.86
N ARG A 379 7.12 -0.36 -18.98
CA ARG A 379 6.58 -1.17 -17.87
C ARG A 379 5.71 -2.35 -18.33
N THR A 380 6.03 -2.91 -19.51
CA THR A 380 5.28 -3.99 -20.14
C THR A 380 5.88 -5.37 -19.93
N LYS A 381 7.14 -5.47 -19.48
CA LYS A 381 7.89 -6.73 -19.37
C LYS A 381 7.82 -7.36 -17.99
N VAL A 382 7.57 -6.56 -16.94
CA VAL A 382 7.40 -7.05 -15.56
C VAL A 382 5.97 -6.79 -15.09
N LEU A 383 5.25 -7.85 -14.77
CA LEU A 383 3.83 -7.83 -14.41
C LEU A 383 3.62 -8.16 -12.92
N PRO A 384 3.03 -7.26 -12.12
CA PRO A 384 2.53 -7.61 -10.80
C PRO A 384 1.19 -8.34 -10.88
N ILE A 385 1.05 -9.42 -10.11
CA ILE A 385 -0.22 -10.10 -9.84
C ILE A 385 -0.44 -10.12 -8.33
N LEU A 386 -1.59 -9.62 -7.88
CA LEU A 386 -1.96 -9.62 -6.46
C LEU A 386 -3.25 -10.43 -6.28
N LEU A 387 -3.21 -11.46 -5.43
CA LEU A 387 -4.40 -12.20 -5.02
C LEU A 387 -4.89 -11.67 -3.68
N HIS A 388 -6.20 -11.63 -3.50
CA HIS A 388 -6.85 -11.05 -2.33
C HIS A 388 -8.00 -11.95 -1.84
N GLY A 389 -8.37 -11.80 -0.56
CA GLY A 389 -9.66 -12.28 -0.05
C GLY A 389 -10.68 -11.14 -0.06
N ASP A 390 -11.96 -11.43 -0.27
CA ASP A 390 -13.03 -10.43 -0.38
C ASP A 390 -13.11 -9.48 0.82
N ALA A 391 -13.14 -10.01 2.04
CA ALA A 391 -13.24 -9.19 3.25
C ALA A 391 -12.00 -8.31 3.47
N ALA A 392 -10.80 -8.83 3.16
CA ALA A 392 -9.55 -8.08 3.35
C ALA A 392 -9.37 -7.01 2.28
N PHE A 393 -9.75 -7.30 1.03
CA PHE A 393 -9.71 -6.34 -0.07
C PHE A 393 -10.57 -5.10 0.21
N ALA A 394 -11.75 -5.30 0.79
CA ALA A 394 -12.65 -4.22 1.16
C ALA A 394 -12.24 -3.49 2.46
N GLY A 395 -11.65 -4.19 3.42
CA GLY A 395 -11.46 -3.68 4.79
C GLY A 395 -10.07 -3.13 5.11
N GLN A 396 -9.02 -3.48 4.37
CA GLN A 396 -7.65 -3.06 4.68
C GLN A 396 -7.27 -1.78 3.93
N GLY A 397 -7.00 -0.68 4.66
CA GLY A 397 -6.64 0.62 4.08
C GLY A 397 -5.42 0.61 3.15
N ILE A 398 -4.48 -0.33 3.34
CA ILE A 398 -3.30 -0.48 2.47
C ILE A 398 -3.67 -0.79 1.02
N ILE A 399 -4.86 -1.34 0.74
CA ILE A 399 -5.38 -1.52 -0.62
C ILE A 399 -5.58 -0.18 -1.31
N SER A 400 -6.29 0.75 -0.66
CA SER A 400 -6.47 2.11 -1.18
C SER A 400 -5.15 2.84 -1.36
N GLU A 401 -4.20 2.66 -0.43
CA GLU A 401 -2.89 3.26 -0.58
C GLU A 401 -2.12 2.69 -1.79
N CYS A 402 -2.17 1.37 -2.03
CA CYS A 402 -1.55 0.75 -3.21
C CYS A 402 -2.19 1.24 -4.52
N PHE A 403 -3.53 1.35 -4.57
CA PHE A 403 -4.21 1.93 -5.72
C PHE A 403 -3.78 3.38 -5.94
N GLY A 404 -3.68 4.19 -4.87
CA GLY A 404 -3.18 5.56 -4.96
C GLY A 404 -1.77 5.68 -5.57
N LEU A 405 -0.92 4.65 -5.43
CA LEU A 405 0.42 4.61 -6.04
C LEU A 405 0.42 4.22 -7.53
N SER A 406 -0.63 3.55 -8.02
CA SER A 406 -0.67 2.89 -9.35
C SER A 406 -0.36 3.84 -10.52
N GLY A 407 -0.82 5.09 -10.45
CA GLY A 407 -0.62 6.12 -11.49
C GLY A 407 0.59 7.05 -11.28
N LEU A 408 1.23 7.04 -10.10
CA LEU A 408 2.22 8.04 -9.74
C LEU A 408 3.59 7.77 -10.38
N LYS A 409 4.23 8.78 -10.98
CA LYS A 409 5.50 8.63 -11.74
C LYS A 409 6.60 7.85 -11.00
N GLY A 410 6.77 8.08 -9.69
CA GLY A 410 7.79 7.44 -8.86
C GLY A 410 7.46 6.00 -8.42
N HIS A 411 6.19 5.60 -8.51
CA HIS A 411 5.66 4.33 -7.98
C HIS A 411 4.87 3.47 -8.99
N LYS A 412 4.56 4.01 -10.18
CA LYS A 412 3.79 3.28 -11.19
C LYS A 412 4.57 2.08 -11.73
N THR A 413 3.88 0.96 -11.84
CA THR A 413 4.40 -0.34 -12.31
C THR A 413 3.77 -0.78 -13.64
N GLY A 414 3.00 0.08 -14.30
CA GLY A 414 2.36 -0.22 -15.58
C GLY A 414 1.08 -1.05 -15.46
N GLY A 415 0.37 -0.93 -14.34
CA GLY A 415 -0.86 -1.66 -14.07
C GLY A 415 -0.61 -3.01 -13.38
N THR A 416 -1.49 -3.34 -12.44
CA THR A 416 -1.52 -4.59 -11.66
C THR A 416 -2.75 -5.41 -12.00
N ILE A 417 -2.61 -6.73 -12.11
CA ILE A 417 -3.76 -7.64 -12.19
C ILE A 417 -4.12 -8.09 -10.77
N HIS A 418 -5.32 -7.71 -10.33
CA HIS A 418 -5.87 -8.09 -9.03
C HIS A 418 -6.84 -9.27 -9.19
N LEU A 419 -6.62 -10.34 -8.44
CA LEU A 419 -7.47 -11.52 -8.40
C LEU A 419 -8.13 -11.62 -7.02
N VAL A 420 -9.41 -11.31 -6.90
CA VAL A 420 -10.15 -11.41 -5.63
C VAL A 420 -10.81 -12.79 -5.57
N VAL A 421 -10.38 -13.62 -4.62
CA VAL A 421 -10.99 -14.93 -4.33
C VAL A 421 -12.20 -14.70 -3.41
N ASN A 422 -13.28 -14.23 -4.01
CA ASN A 422 -14.50 -13.82 -3.33
C ASN A 422 -15.36 -15.02 -2.97
N ASN A 423 -15.00 -15.66 -1.87
CA ASN A 423 -15.71 -16.82 -1.35
C ASN A 423 -16.91 -16.44 -0.48
N GLN A 424 -17.26 -15.15 -0.46
CA GLN A 424 -18.45 -14.58 0.18
C GLN A 424 -18.44 -14.73 1.71
N ILE A 425 -17.27 -14.88 2.35
CA ILE A 425 -17.16 -14.99 3.81
C ILE A 425 -15.75 -14.66 4.32
N GLY A 426 -15.66 -13.71 5.26
CA GLY A 426 -14.42 -13.36 5.97
C GLY A 426 -14.36 -14.06 7.33
N PHE A 427 -13.63 -15.17 7.45
CA PHE A 427 -13.65 -16.04 8.65
C PHE A 427 -15.07 -16.54 8.94
N THR A 428 -15.80 -15.89 9.85
CA THR A 428 -17.22 -16.12 10.22
C THR A 428 -18.15 -14.99 9.75
N THR A 429 -17.59 -13.88 9.29
CA THR A 429 -18.30 -12.64 8.97
C THR A 429 -18.87 -12.69 7.56
N ALA A 430 -20.18 -12.45 7.43
CA ALA A 430 -20.87 -12.37 6.15
C ALA A 430 -20.62 -11.01 5.44
N PRO A 431 -20.75 -10.95 4.11
CA PRO A 431 -20.52 -9.75 3.29
C PRO A 431 -21.17 -8.46 3.77
N HIS A 432 -22.43 -8.53 4.20
CA HIS A 432 -23.20 -7.36 4.68
C HIS A 432 -22.66 -6.78 6.00
N ASN A 433 -21.79 -7.50 6.69
CA ASN A 433 -21.10 -7.04 7.91
C ASN A 433 -19.62 -6.72 7.66
N SER A 434 -19.10 -6.92 6.45
CA SER A 434 -17.67 -6.70 6.12
C SER A 434 -17.41 -5.47 5.25
N ARG A 435 -18.45 -4.89 4.64
CA ARG A 435 -18.34 -3.74 3.71
C ARG A 435 -19.66 -2.98 3.59
N SER A 436 -19.58 -1.76 3.05
CA SER A 436 -20.72 -0.85 2.86
C SER A 436 -21.14 -0.67 1.41
N SER A 437 -20.71 -1.55 0.51
CA SER A 437 -20.99 -1.49 -0.93
C SER A 437 -21.33 -2.88 -1.49
N PRO A 438 -21.96 -2.96 -2.70
CA PRO A 438 -22.37 -4.25 -3.27
C PRO A 438 -21.21 -5.23 -3.45
N TYR A 439 -20.06 -4.75 -3.95
CA TYR A 439 -18.90 -5.59 -4.25
C TYR A 439 -17.74 -5.31 -3.30
N PRO A 440 -16.96 -6.33 -2.91
CA PRO A 440 -15.70 -6.08 -2.21
C PRO A 440 -14.73 -5.25 -3.06
N THR A 441 -14.90 -5.26 -4.38
CA THR A 441 -14.03 -4.61 -5.36
C THR A 441 -14.31 -3.15 -5.62
N ASP A 442 -15.36 -2.56 -5.03
CA ASP A 442 -15.71 -1.15 -5.29
C ASP A 442 -14.62 -0.17 -4.86
N ILE A 443 -13.68 -0.58 -4.00
CA ILE A 443 -12.50 0.21 -3.65
C ILE A 443 -11.62 0.53 -4.89
N ALA A 444 -11.65 -0.31 -5.93
CA ALA A 444 -10.87 -0.11 -7.15
C ALA A 444 -11.44 1.00 -8.07
N LEU A 445 -12.68 1.45 -7.81
CA LEU A 445 -13.30 2.56 -8.52
C LEU A 445 -12.54 3.87 -8.29
N MET A 446 -11.81 4.01 -7.18
CA MET A 446 -11.05 5.22 -6.84
C MET A 446 -9.94 5.57 -7.88
N VAL A 447 -9.47 4.58 -8.63
CA VAL A 447 -8.50 4.74 -9.74
C VAL A 447 -9.09 4.36 -11.08
N GLU A 448 -10.41 4.23 -11.15
CA GLU A 448 -11.16 3.82 -12.33
C GLU A 448 -10.62 2.52 -12.95
N ALA A 449 -10.25 1.51 -12.16
CA ALA A 449 -9.88 0.22 -12.70
C ALA A 449 -11.14 -0.50 -13.22
N PRO A 450 -11.13 -1.16 -14.40
CA PRO A 450 -12.23 -2.01 -14.81
C PRO A 450 -12.30 -3.26 -13.93
N ILE A 451 -13.52 -3.72 -13.67
CA ILE A 451 -13.78 -4.86 -12.78
C ILE A 451 -14.56 -5.92 -13.54
N PHE A 452 -13.99 -7.12 -13.60
CA PHE A 452 -14.57 -8.31 -14.21
C PHE A 452 -15.14 -9.19 -13.10
N HIS A 453 -16.46 -9.26 -12.97
CA HIS A 453 -17.10 -10.20 -12.05
C HIS A 453 -17.39 -11.50 -12.79
N VAL A 454 -16.96 -12.61 -12.22
CA VAL A 454 -17.09 -13.93 -12.84
C VAL A 454 -17.54 -14.98 -11.85
N ASN A 455 -18.43 -15.87 -12.30
CA ASN A 455 -18.86 -17.03 -11.54
C ASN A 455 -17.76 -18.09 -11.53
N GLY A 456 -17.29 -18.44 -10.33
CA GLY A 456 -16.20 -19.38 -10.12
C GLY A 456 -16.49 -20.81 -10.58
N ASP A 457 -17.76 -21.20 -10.73
CA ASP A 457 -18.16 -22.49 -11.29
C ASP A 457 -18.23 -22.52 -12.83
N ASP A 458 -18.04 -21.37 -13.49
CA ASP A 458 -17.84 -21.28 -14.94
C ASP A 458 -16.36 -20.99 -15.24
N PRO A 459 -15.49 -22.02 -15.28
CA PRO A 459 -14.05 -21.83 -15.46
C PRO A 459 -13.70 -21.24 -16.85
N GLU A 460 -14.57 -21.39 -17.86
CA GLU A 460 -14.37 -20.72 -19.17
C GLU A 460 -14.53 -19.21 -19.03
N ALA A 461 -15.56 -18.75 -18.30
CA ALA A 461 -15.75 -17.33 -18.01
C ALA A 461 -14.58 -16.72 -17.22
N VAL A 462 -14.10 -17.41 -16.19
CA VAL A 462 -12.96 -16.95 -15.37
C VAL A 462 -11.68 -16.83 -16.21
N VAL A 463 -11.39 -17.84 -17.05
CA VAL A 463 -10.21 -17.83 -17.94
C VAL A 463 -10.35 -16.75 -19.03
N HIS A 464 -11.56 -16.50 -19.53
CA HIS A 464 -11.81 -15.41 -20.46
C HIS A 464 -11.56 -14.04 -19.83
N ALA A 465 -12.06 -13.79 -18.62
CA ALA A 465 -11.77 -12.57 -17.87
C ALA A 465 -10.27 -12.36 -17.67
N ALA A 466 -9.55 -13.41 -17.27
CA ALA A 466 -8.09 -13.40 -17.14
C ALA A 466 -7.37 -13.00 -18.43
N LYS A 467 -7.82 -13.52 -19.58
CA LYS A 467 -7.30 -13.15 -20.89
C LYS A 467 -7.52 -11.67 -21.21
N VAL A 468 -8.76 -11.19 -21.09
CA VAL A 468 -9.12 -9.81 -21.44
C VAL A 468 -8.47 -8.80 -20.50
N ALA A 469 -8.43 -9.10 -19.19
CA ALA A 469 -7.73 -8.29 -18.20
C ALA A 469 -6.23 -8.15 -18.52
N THR A 470 -5.57 -9.25 -18.90
CA THR A 470 -4.15 -9.23 -19.29
C THR A 470 -3.92 -8.34 -20.51
N GLU A 471 -4.81 -8.42 -21.51
CA GLU A 471 -4.75 -7.57 -22.70
C GLU A 471 -5.01 -6.10 -22.38
N PHE A 472 -5.97 -5.80 -21.50
CA PHE A 472 -6.26 -4.44 -21.04
C PHE A 472 -5.05 -3.82 -20.35
N ARG A 473 -4.46 -4.54 -19.39
CA ARG A 473 -3.25 -4.10 -18.67
C ARG A 473 -2.11 -3.83 -19.63
N GLN A 474 -1.85 -4.74 -20.58
CA GLN A 474 -0.76 -4.55 -21.55
C GLN A 474 -0.99 -3.38 -22.50
N LYS A 475 -2.25 -3.10 -22.88
CA LYS A 475 -2.57 -1.99 -23.78
C LYS A 475 -2.56 -0.63 -23.06
N PHE A 476 -3.14 -0.54 -21.86
CA PHE A 476 -3.42 0.74 -21.20
C PHE A 476 -2.57 1.01 -19.96
N HIS A 477 -1.74 0.06 -19.53
CA HIS A 477 -0.82 0.19 -18.39
C HIS A 477 -1.50 0.60 -17.08
N LYS A 478 -2.74 0.12 -16.88
CA LYS A 478 -3.63 0.44 -15.76
C LYS A 478 -4.03 -0.81 -15.01
N ASP A 479 -4.31 -0.66 -13.72
CA ASP A 479 -4.79 -1.73 -12.85
C ASP A 479 -6.12 -2.31 -13.38
N VAL A 480 -6.33 -3.60 -13.14
CA VAL A 480 -7.54 -4.33 -13.54
C VAL A 480 -7.88 -5.37 -12.46
N VAL A 481 -9.17 -5.52 -12.15
CA VAL A 481 -9.65 -6.41 -11.09
C VAL A 481 -10.50 -7.53 -11.69
N ILE A 482 -10.25 -8.76 -11.24
CA ILE A 482 -11.08 -9.93 -11.53
C ILE A 482 -11.64 -10.41 -10.19
N ASP A 483 -12.95 -10.28 -10.03
CA ASP A 483 -13.74 -10.70 -8.87
C ASP A 483 -14.31 -12.10 -9.12
N VAL A 484 -13.68 -13.12 -8.55
CA VAL A 484 -14.08 -14.52 -8.72
C VAL A 484 -15.05 -14.90 -7.62
N PHE A 485 -16.34 -14.82 -7.90
CA PHE A 485 -17.41 -15.27 -7.02
C PHE A 485 -17.34 -16.78 -6.86
N CYS A 486 -16.97 -17.22 -5.67
CA CYS A 486 -16.74 -18.62 -5.35
C CYS A 486 -17.35 -18.94 -3.99
N TYR A 487 -16.98 -20.07 -3.41
CA TYR A 487 -17.36 -20.43 -2.04
C TYR A 487 -16.19 -21.09 -1.31
N ARG A 488 -16.33 -21.28 0.01
CA ARG A 488 -15.36 -22.03 0.82
C ARG A 488 -15.98 -23.36 1.22
N ARG A 489 -15.46 -24.48 0.69
CA ARG A 489 -16.01 -25.82 0.94
C ARG A 489 -16.02 -26.19 2.43
N PHE A 490 -14.98 -25.81 3.15
CA PHE A 490 -14.75 -26.13 4.57
C PHE A 490 -14.83 -24.87 5.45
N GLY A 491 -14.62 -25.01 6.76
CA GLY A 491 -14.45 -23.87 7.69
C GLY A 491 -13.28 -22.95 7.31
N HIS A 492 -13.03 -21.89 8.09
CA HIS A 492 -11.93 -20.95 7.77
C HIS A 492 -10.58 -21.65 7.72
N ASN A 493 -10.42 -22.61 8.62
CA ASN A 493 -9.45 -23.68 8.50
C ASN A 493 -10.19 -25.03 8.56
N GLU A 494 -9.50 -26.11 8.24
CA GLU A 494 -10.13 -27.42 8.05
C GLU A 494 -10.66 -28.06 9.34
N GLY A 495 -10.29 -27.54 10.52
CA GLY A 495 -10.81 -27.96 11.82
C GLY A 495 -11.90 -27.04 12.40
N ASP A 496 -12.27 -25.97 11.68
CA ASP A 496 -13.29 -25.02 12.10
C ASP A 496 -14.69 -25.46 11.63
N GLU A 497 -15.72 -25.25 12.47
CA GLU A 497 -17.11 -25.62 12.17
C GLU A 497 -17.92 -24.39 11.73
N PRO A 498 -18.10 -24.18 10.41
CA PRO A 498 -18.71 -22.96 9.89
C PRO A 498 -20.22 -22.88 10.09
N MET A 499 -20.91 -24.00 10.32
CA MET A 499 -22.37 -24.00 10.51
C MET A 499 -22.79 -23.28 11.81
N PHE A 500 -21.88 -23.06 12.75
CA PHE A 500 -22.14 -22.25 13.95
C PHE A 500 -22.54 -20.81 13.63
N THR A 501 -22.06 -20.26 12.50
CA THR A 501 -22.33 -18.86 12.13
C THR A 501 -23.03 -18.72 10.78
N GLN A 502 -22.81 -19.64 9.83
CA GLN A 502 -23.34 -19.56 8.47
C GLN A 502 -24.13 -20.82 8.03
N PRO A 503 -25.14 -21.28 8.80
CA PRO A 503 -25.80 -22.57 8.56
C PRO A 503 -26.52 -22.66 7.20
N LYS A 504 -27.14 -21.56 6.73
CA LYS A 504 -27.84 -21.54 5.43
C LYS A 504 -26.88 -21.71 4.26
N MET A 505 -25.77 -20.98 4.28
CA MET A 505 -24.73 -21.05 3.24
C MET A 505 -24.12 -22.45 3.18
N TYR A 506 -23.70 -23.00 4.32
CA TYR A 506 -23.04 -24.31 4.35
C TYR A 506 -23.99 -25.48 4.09
N SER A 507 -25.29 -25.34 4.39
CA SER A 507 -26.30 -26.31 3.96
C SER A 507 -26.43 -26.40 2.44
N LYS A 508 -26.27 -25.27 1.73
CA LYS A 508 -26.21 -25.24 0.26
C LYS A 508 -24.88 -25.82 -0.25
N ILE A 509 -23.75 -25.35 0.28
CA ILE A 509 -22.41 -25.84 -0.10
C ILE A 509 -22.34 -27.37 0.03
N LYS A 510 -22.86 -27.95 1.11
CA LYS A 510 -22.84 -29.41 1.32
C LYS A 510 -23.54 -30.21 0.19
N LYS A 511 -24.55 -29.63 -0.46
CA LYS A 511 -25.29 -30.25 -1.58
C LYS A 511 -24.75 -29.84 -2.95
N HIS A 512 -23.86 -28.85 -2.99
CA HIS A 512 -23.35 -28.26 -4.21
C HIS A 512 -22.22 -29.10 -4.81
N LYS A 513 -22.34 -29.46 -6.09
CA LYS A 513 -21.29 -30.16 -6.84
C LYS A 513 -20.02 -29.30 -6.90
N THR A 514 -18.86 -29.94 -7.07
CA THR A 514 -17.61 -29.18 -7.23
C THR A 514 -17.50 -28.57 -8.62
N THR A 515 -16.67 -27.55 -8.78
CA THR A 515 -16.42 -26.91 -10.08
C THR A 515 -15.92 -27.94 -11.12
N LEU A 516 -15.05 -28.87 -10.71
CA LEU A 516 -14.59 -29.96 -11.59
C LEU A 516 -15.73 -30.86 -12.05
N GLN A 517 -16.66 -31.21 -11.15
CA GLN A 517 -17.81 -32.04 -11.50
C GLN A 517 -18.74 -31.34 -12.49
N LEU A 518 -19.09 -30.08 -12.22
CA LEU A 518 -19.94 -29.26 -13.09
C LEU A 518 -19.32 -29.11 -14.48
N TYR A 519 -18.02 -28.80 -14.55
CA TYR A 519 -17.34 -28.64 -15.82
C TYR A 519 -17.19 -29.97 -16.59
N SER A 520 -16.94 -31.07 -15.89
CA SER A 520 -16.90 -32.41 -16.51
C SER A 520 -18.24 -32.79 -17.12
N GLU A 521 -19.35 -32.55 -16.39
CA GLU A 521 -20.71 -32.82 -16.87
C GLU A 521 -21.04 -31.98 -18.11
N LYS A 522 -20.66 -30.69 -18.10
CA LYS A 522 -20.80 -29.80 -19.27
C LYS A 522 -20.08 -30.38 -20.49
N LEU A 523 -18.79 -30.70 -20.37
CA LEU A 523 -17.99 -31.20 -21.50
C LEU A 523 -18.48 -32.56 -22.04
N ILE A 524 -19.04 -33.41 -21.17
CA ILE A 524 -19.67 -34.67 -21.59
C ILE A 524 -20.98 -34.37 -22.35
N SER A 525 -21.81 -33.45 -21.84
CA SER A 525 -23.10 -33.10 -22.47
C SER A 525 -22.93 -32.44 -23.84
N GLU A 526 -21.79 -31.77 -24.06
CA GLU A 526 -21.42 -31.16 -25.35
C GLU A 526 -20.68 -32.14 -26.30
N ASP A 527 -20.57 -33.43 -25.94
CA ASP A 527 -19.87 -34.48 -26.69
C ASP A 527 -18.40 -34.15 -27.02
N LEU A 528 -17.75 -33.37 -26.14
CA LEU A 528 -16.37 -32.91 -26.36
C LEU A 528 -15.35 -33.89 -25.81
N ILE A 529 -15.62 -34.49 -24.65
CA ILE A 529 -14.72 -35.43 -23.96
C ILE A 529 -15.53 -36.61 -23.41
N PRO A 530 -15.18 -37.87 -23.75
CA PRO A 530 -15.84 -39.04 -23.20
C PRO A 530 -15.64 -39.16 -21.69
N LYS A 531 -16.66 -39.67 -20.98
CA LYS A 531 -16.61 -39.87 -19.53
C LYS A 531 -15.41 -40.70 -19.06
N GLY A 532 -15.04 -41.75 -19.82
CA GLY A 532 -13.91 -42.62 -19.49
C GLY A 532 -12.58 -41.85 -19.44
N GLU A 533 -12.36 -40.95 -20.40
CA GLU A 533 -11.13 -40.14 -20.47
C GLU A 533 -10.96 -39.23 -19.23
N ILE A 534 -12.06 -38.68 -18.71
CA ILE A 534 -12.01 -37.82 -17.51
C ILE A 534 -11.63 -38.64 -16.27
N GLU A 535 -12.17 -39.84 -16.12
CA GLU A 535 -11.86 -40.71 -14.98
C GLU A 535 -10.41 -41.22 -15.05
N ASP A 536 -9.92 -41.57 -16.25
CA ASP A 536 -8.52 -41.96 -16.46
C ASP A 536 -7.54 -40.83 -16.07
N LEU A 537 -7.86 -39.58 -16.43
CA LEU A 537 -7.04 -38.41 -16.04
C LEU A 537 -6.99 -38.20 -14.53
N LYS A 538 -8.11 -38.39 -13.82
CA LYS A 538 -8.16 -38.27 -12.36
C LYS A 538 -7.34 -39.38 -11.69
N LEU A 539 -7.50 -40.63 -12.15
CA LEU A 539 -6.75 -41.78 -11.63
C LEU A 539 -5.24 -41.59 -11.84
N GLY A 540 -4.83 -41.21 -13.05
CA GLY A 540 -3.41 -40.99 -13.35
C GLY A 540 -2.77 -39.90 -12.49
N PHE A 541 -3.50 -38.80 -12.22
CA PHE A 541 -2.99 -37.75 -11.33
C PHE A 541 -2.91 -38.21 -9.85
N GLN A 542 -3.86 -39.04 -9.39
CA GLN A 542 -3.83 -39.61 -8.05
C GLN A 542 -2.65 -40.57 -7.85
N GLU A 543 -2.33 -41.40 -8.85
CA GLU A 543 -1.15 -42.27 -8.85
C GLU A 543 0.14 -41.44 -8.79
N PHE A 544 0.22 -40.37 -9.59
CA PHE A 544 1.35 -39.44 -9.56
C PHE A 544 1.55 -38.78 -8.19
N LEU A 545 0.48 -38.29 -7.55
CA LEU A 545 0.54 -37.72 -6.19
C LEU A 545 1.04 -38.74 -5.16
N THR A 546 0.59 -39.99 -5.28
CA THR A 546 1.02 -41.08 -4.39
C THR A 546 2.51 -41.37 -4.54
N ALA A 547 3.00 -41.45 -5.78
CA ALA A 547 4.43 -41.63 -6.04
C ALA A 547 5.29 -40.47 -5.50
N GLU A 548 4.87 -39.21 -5.70
CA GLU A 548 5.58 -38.05 -5.17
C GLU A 548 5.56 -37.99 -3.63
N PHE A 549 4.50 -38.48 -2.99
CA PHE A 549 4.42 -38.60 -1.54
C PHE A 549 5.38 -39.65 -0.98
N ASP A 550 5.57 -40.78 -1.66
CA ASP A 550 6.56 -41.75 -1.21
C ASP A 550 7.99 -41.24 -1.41
N ASN A 551 8.25 -40.54 -2.53
CA ASN A 551 9.52 -39.87 -2.79
C ASN A 551 9.84 -38.74 -1.79
N SER A 552 8.84 -38.14 -1.12
CA SER A 552 9.06 -37.05 -0.16
C SER A 552 9.80 -37.48 1.09
N LYS A 553 9.68 -38.76 1.48
CA LYS A 553 10.28 -39.32 2.70
C LYS A 553 11.81 -39.28 2.67
N SER A 554 12.39 -39.38 1.48
CA SER A 554 13.85 -39.32 1.25
C SER A 554 14.30 -37.99 0.63
N TYR A 555 13.40 -37.02 0.47
CA TYR A 555 13.74 -35.73 -0.11
C TYR A 555 14.61 -34.91 0.85
N LYS A 556 15.74 -34.39 0.35
CA LYS A 556 16.56 -33.41 1.03
C LYS A 556 16.59 -32.11 0.21
N PRO A 557 16.46 -30.93 0.85
CA PRO A 557 16.62 -29.66 0.14
C PRO A 557 18.06 -29.50 -0.34
N ASN A 558 18.27 -29.37 -1.64
CA ASN A 558 19.61 -29.40 -2.24
C ASN A 558 20.28 -28.02 -2.36
N LYS A 559 19.53 -26.91 -2.22
CA LYS A 559 20.10 -25.56 -2.36
C LYS A 559 19.30 -24.49 -1.60
N ALA A 560 20.05 -23.58 -0.99
CA ALA A 560 19.60 -22.32 -0.44
C ALA A 560 19.62 -21.21 -1.52
N ASP A 561 18.48 -20.95 -2.17
CA ASP A 561 18.39 -19.99 -3.29
C ASP A 561 18.11 -18.55 -2.82
N TRP A 562 19.11 -17.87 -2.26
CA TRP A 562 18.98 -16.43 -1.90
C TRP A 562 20.20 -15.54 -2.19
N LEU A 563 21.34 -16.07 -2.66
CA LEU A 563 22.51 -15.28 -3.07
C LEU A 563 22.80 -15.34 -4.58
N ASP A 564 21.88 -15.91 -5.37
CA ASP A 564 22.01 -15.97 -6.83
C ASP A 564 21.54 -14.64 -7.48
N GLY A 565 21.79 -14.51 -8.79
CA GLY A 565 21.34 -13.35 -9.57
C GLY A 565 21.96 -12.02 -9.11
N ARG A 566 21.12 -11.01 -8.83
CA ARG A 566 21.58 -9.65 -8.42
C ARG A 566 22.27 -9.62 -7.06
N TRP A 567 22.07 -10.67 -6.24
CA TRP A 567 22.72 -10.82 -4.94
C TRP A 567 24.07 -11.53 -5.03
N SER A 568 24.48 -11.97 -6.22
CA SER A 568 25.79 -12.59 -6.44
C SER A 568 26.93 -11.68 -5.99
N GLY A 569 27.88 -12.24 -5.26
CA GLY A 569 29.01 -11.53 -4.66
C GLY A 569 28.74 -10.93 -3.28
N LEU A 570 27.49 -10.96 -2.79
CA LEU A 570 27.16 -10.64 -1.41
C LEU A 570 27.16 -11.90 -0.55
N GLY A 571 27.58 -11.76 0.71
CA GLY A 571 27.55 -12.80 1.73
C GLY A 571 26.48 -12.53 2.78
N LYS A 572 26.28 -13.51 3.66
CA LYS A 572 25.51 -13.32 4.89
C LYS A 572 26.28 -12.46 5.87
N TYR A 573 25.56 -11.83 6.79
CA TYR A 573 26.18 -11.30 8.00
C TYR A 573 26.89 -12.42 8.78
N SER A 574 28.13 -12.18 9.19
CA SER A 574 28.86 -13.04 10.11
C SER A 574 29.72 -12.19 11.04
N LYS A 575 30.08 -12.73 12.21
CA LYS A 575 30.95 -12.01 13.16
C LYS A 575 32.32 -11.75 12.54
N GLU A 576 32.84 -12.68 11.76
CA GLU A 576 34.13 -12.58 11.05
C GLU A 576 34.10 -11.49 9.96
N ALA A 577 32.94 -11.27 9.33
CA ALA A 577 32.76 -10.21 8.34
C ALA A 577 32.85 -8.80 8.96
N VAL A 578 32.54 -8.67 10.26
CA VAL A 578 32.49 -7.38 10.97
C VAL A 578 33.64 -7.21 11.97
N VAL A 579 34.24 -8.30 12.43
CA VAL A 579 35.38 -8.33 13.36
C VAL A 579 36.47 -9.23 12.78
N LYS A 580 37.59 -8.64 12.39
CA LYS A 580 38.77 -9.36 11.88
C LYS A 580 39.95 -9.09 12.79
N ASN A 581 40.67 -10.14 13.19
CA ASN A 581 41.81 -10.07 14.11
C ASN A 581 41.48 -9.33 15.44
N GLY A 582 40.28 -9.54 15.98
CA GLY A 582 39.81 -8.88 17.19
C GLY A 582 39.50 -7.38 17.03
N GLN A 583 39.50 -6.85 15.80
CA GLN A 583 39.20 -5.45 15.52
C GLN A 583 37.94 -5.29 14.66
N TYR A 584 37.08 -4.36 15.08
CA TYR A 584 35.91 -3.95 14.31
C TYR A 584 36.32 -3.37 12.95
N GLN A 585 35.77 -3.93 11.88
CA GLN A 585 35.99 -3.46 10.53
C GLN A 585 35.11 -2.24 10.25
N ARG A 586 35.73 -1.06 10.19
CA ARG A 586 35.01 0.21 9.94
C ARG A 586 34.49 0.34 8.51
N GLY A 587 35.08 -0.39 7.58
CA GLY A 587 34.82 -0.29 6.14
C GLY A 587 35.62 0.84 5.48
N GLN A 588 35.76 0.78 4.16
CA GLN A 588 36.43 1.82 3.36
C GLN A 588 35.37 2.75 2.76
N THR A 589 35.07 3.84 3.48
CA THR A 589 33.98 4.77 3.11
C THR A 589 34.45 6.15 2.68
N SER A 590 35.73 6.49 2.88
CA SER A 590 36.30 7.75 2.35
C SER A 590 36.27 7.81 0.81
N ILE A 591 36.26 9.01 0.27
CA ILE A 591 36.43 9.28 -1.16
C ILE A 591 37.78 9.94 -1.46
N SER A 592 38.19 9.96 -2.73
CA SER A 592 39.38 10.72 -3.12
C SER A 592 39.10 12.22 -3.22
N ASP A 593 40.13 13.05 -3.07
CA ASP A 593 40.04 14.50 -3.31
C ASP A 593 39.45 14.85 -4.68
N LYS A 594 39.80 14.07 -5.70
CA LYS A 594 39.27 14.21 -7.06
C LYS A 594 37.76 14.02 -7.07
N LYS A 595 37.25 12.92 -6.48
CA LYS A 595 35.81 12.65 -6.39
C LYS A 595 35.08 13.74 -5.60
N PHE A 596 35.62 14.15 -4.44
CA PHE A 596 35.07 15.25 -3.64
C PHE A 596 34.90 16.52 -4.48
N SER A 597 35.94 16.90 -5.22
CA SER A 597 35.93 18.11 -6.05
C SER A 597 34.99 17.98 -7.26
N THR A 598 34.94 16.81 -7.91
CA THR A 598 34.04 16.55 -9.05
C THR A 598 32.58 16.65 -8.64
N VAL A 599 32.20 15.97 -7.56
CA VAL A 599 30.82 16.02 -7.02
C VAL A 599 30.49 17.43 -6.56
N GLY A 600 31.40 18.07 -5.80
CA GLY A 600 31.19 19.42 -5.30
C GLY A 600 30.90 20.44 -6.40
N LYS A 601 31.68 20.43 -7.49
CA LYS A 601 31.45 21.30 -8.66
C LYS A 601 30.10 21.06 -9.33
N ALA A 602 29.67 19.80 -9.43
CA ALA A 602 28.39 19.46 -10.04
C ALA A 602 27.21 19.93 -9.18
N LEU A 603 27.28 19.76 -7.85
CA LEU A 603 26.22 20.15 -6.92
C LEU A 603 25.90 21.65 -6.93
N THR A 604 26.87 22.49 -7.30
CA THR A 604 26.73 23.94 -7.29
C THR A 604 26.56 24.54 -8.68
N LYS A 605 26.49 23.70 -9.72
CA LYS A 605 26.35 24.14 -11.12
C LYS A 605 24.91 23.96 -11.60
N ILE A 606 24.27 25.06 -11.98
CA ILE A 606 22.96 25.07 -12.65
C ILE A 606 23.10 25.65 -14.07
N PRO A 607 22.20 25.33 -15.01
CA PRO A 607 22.18 25.92 -16.34
C PRO A 607 22.05 27.46 -16.28
N LYS A 608 22.73 28.18 -17.18
CA LYS A 608 22.74 29.66 -17.19
C LYS A 608 21.36 30.27 -17.41
N ASN A 609 20.54 29.61 -18.22
CA ASN A 609 19.17 29.99 -18.55
C ASN A 609 18.14 29.57 -17.50
N LEU A 610 18.54 28.82 -16.46
CA LEU A 610 17.61 28.38 -15.42
C LEU A 610 17.32 29.53 -14.44
N ALA A 611 16.05 29.94 -14.38
CA ALA A 611 15.55 31.00 -13.52
C ALA A 611 15.32 30.50 -12.08
N ALA A 612 16.40 30.18 -11.36
CA ALA A 612 16.30 29.68 -9.99
C ALA A 612 15.86 30.77 -8.99
N HIS A 613 15.05 30.39 -7.99
CA HIS A 613 14.65 31.28 -6.90
C HIS A 613 15.88 31.88 -6.17
N LYS A 614 15.82 33.17 -5.80
CA LYS A 614 16.95 33.94 -5.22
C LYS A 614 17.54 33.27 -3.98
N THR A 615 16.71 32.74 -3.10
CA THR A 615 17.16 32.03 -1.88
C THR A 615 17.91 30.74 -2.20
N VAL A 616 17.50 30.01 -3.24
CA VAL A 616 18.17 28.77 -3.67
C VAL A 616 19.52 29.10 -4.29
N ARG A 617 19.62 30.16 -5.11
CA ARG A 617 20.92 30.64 -5.61
C ARG A 617 21.90 30.95 -4.48
N ARG A 618 21.46 31.72 -3.48
CA ARG A 618 22.28 32.03 -2.29
C ARG A 618 22.71 30.77 -1.53
N MET A 619 21.83 29.77 -1.42
CA MET A 619 22.18 28.47 -0.82
C MET A 619 23.26 27.75 -1.63
N LEU A 620 23.15 27.73 -2.96
CA LEU A 620 24.16 27.12 -3.85
C LEU A 620 25.51 27.85 -3.77
N ASP A 621 25.50 29.18 -3.68
CA ASP A 621 26.72 30.00 -3.50
C ASP A 621 27.40 29.68 -2.16
N ASN A 622 26.62 29.57 -1.07
CA ASN A 622 27.15 29.16 0.23
C ASN A 622 27.74 27.74 0.18
N LYS A 623 27.05 26.79 -0.45
CA LYS A 623 27.53 25.42 -0.65
C LYS A 623 28.83 25.39 -1.46
N LYS A 624 28.94 26.24 -2.49
CA LYS A 624 30.18 26.40 -3.26
C LYS A 624 31.33 26.86 -2.38
N ASN A 625 31.12 27.88 -1.55
CA ASN A 625 32.15 28.37 -0.63
C ASN A 625 32.59 27.30 0.40
N GLN A 626 31.66 26.51 0.94
CA GLN A 626 31.97 25.39 1.85
C GLN A 626 32.83 24.32 1.17
N LEU A 627 32.47 23.94 -0.05
CA LEU A 627 33.19 22.91 -0.83
C LEU A 627 34.57 23.37 -1.30
N GLU A 628 34.71 24.63 -1.72
CA GLU A 628 35.98 25.21 -2.16
C GLU A 628 36.94 25.43 -0.99
N SER A 629 36.45 25.91 0.16
CA SER A 629 37.27 26.11 1.36
C SER A 629 37.57 24.82 2.11
N GLY A 630 36.76 23.77 1.91
CA GLY A 630 36.84 22.51 2.65
C GLY A 630 36.43 22.62 4.12
N LYS A 631 35.77 23.71 4.51
CA LYS A 631 35.39 24.01 5.91
C LYS A 631 33.87 24.20 6.02
N ASN A 632 33.35 23.98 7.22
CA ASN A 632 31.95 24.20 7.57
C ASN A 632 30.96 23.47 6.65
N ILE A 633 31.29 22.25 6.23
CA ILE A 633 30.44 21.41 5.39
C ILE A 633 29.23 21.00 6.22
N ASP A 634 28.04 21.41 5.79
CA ASP A 634 26.79 21.15 6.50
C ASP A 634 26.21 19.76 6.19
N TRP A 635 25.11 19.42 6.87
CA TRP A 635 24.47 18.11 6.79
C TRP A 635 24.00 17.75 5.37
N ALA A 636 23.33 18.69 4.70
CA ALA A 636 22.80 18.50 3.36
C ALA A 636 23.93 18.36 2.32
N THR A 637 25.06 19.03 2.52
CA THR A 637 26.23 18.89 1.66
C THR A 637 26.95 17.55 1.90
N GLY A 638 27.09 17.12 3.16
CA GLY A 638 27.58 15.78 3.48
C GLY A 638 26.72 14.67 2.87
N GLU A 639 25.39 14.81 2.92
CA GLU A 639 24.44 13.90 2.28
C GLU A 639 24.64 13.84 0.76
N ALA A 640 24.67 15.01 0.11
CA ALA A 640 24.81 15.12 -1.33
C ALA A 640 26.17 14.60 -1.83
N LEU A 641 27.24 14.75 -1.03
CA LEU A 641 28.54 14.14 -1.30
C LEU A 641 28.46 12.61 -1.23
N ALA A 642 27.72 12.04 -0.28
CA ALA A 642 27.54 10.59 -0.17
C ALA A 642 26.81 10.04 -1.39
N PHE A 643 25.71 10.68 -1.78
CA PHE A 643 24.94 10.29 -2.96
C PHE A 643 25.80 10.43 -4.23
N GLY A 644 26.36 11.62 -4.49
CA GLY A 644 27.11 11.89 -5.71
C GLY A 644 28.35 10.99 -5.88
N SER A 645 29.03 10.65 -4.78
CA SER A 645 30.18 9.74 -4.84
C SER A 645 29.77 8.30 -5.13
N LEU A 646 28.66 7.81 -4.56
CA LEU A 646 28.10 6.48 -4.87
C LEU A 646 27.66 6.39 -6.34
N LEU A 647 27.06 7.44 -6.88
CA LEU A 647 26.66 7.49 -8.29
C LEU A 647 27.86 7.38 -9.24
N LEU A 648 28.98 8.06 -8.91
CA LEU A 648 30.24 7.92 -9.65
C LEU A 648 30.90 6.54 -9.48
N GLU A 649 30.54 5.79 -8.44
CA GLU A 649 31.03 4.45 -8.15
C GLU A 649 30.13 3.35 -8.72
N GLY A 650 29.05 3.72 -9.42
CA GLY A 650 28.15 2.78 -10.08
C GLY A 650 26.98 2.29 -9.22
N TYR A 651 26.80 2.85 -8.01
CA TYR A 651 25.65 2.54 -7.15
C TYR A 651 24.52 3.55 -7.40
N PRO A 652 23.34 3.12 -7.90
CA PRO A 652 22.17 3.98 -7.96
C PRO A 652 21.74 4.43 -6.56
N VAL A 653 21.06 5.56 -6.50
CA VAL A 653 20.49 6.08 -5.25
C VAL A 653 19.02 6.39 -5.49
N ARG A 654 18.15 5.80 -4.67
CA ARG A 654 16.70 6.04 -4.67
C ARG A 654 16.29 6.61 -3.32
N LEU A 655 15.74 7.83 -3.32
CA LEU A 655 15.23 8.53 -2.14
C LEU A 655 13.74 8.81 -2.33
N SER A 656 12.90 8.21 -1.49
CA SER A 656 11.44 8.35 -1.54
C SER A 656 10.89 8.80 -0.20
N GLY A 657 9.92 9.71 -0.23
CA GLY A 657 9.26 10.21 0.97
C GLY A 657 8.57 11.54 0.69
N GLN A 658 7.78 12.01 1.64
CA GLN A 658 7.02 13.25 1.48
C GLN A 658 8.00 14.43 1.36
N ASP A 659 7.84 15.22 0.30
CA ASP A 659 8.65 16.42 0.02
C ASP A 659 10.18 16.19 -0.10
N CYS A 660 10.63 14.96 -0.34
CA CYS A 660 12.05 14.60 -0.36
C CYS A 660 12.90 15.42 -1.34
N THR A 661 12.32 15.87 -2.46
CA THR A 661 13.04 16.67 -3.47
C THR A 661 13.56 17.99 -2.90
N ARG A 662 12.75 18.67 -2.09
CA ARG A 662 13.15 19.90 -1.38
C ARG A 662 13.80 19.57 -0.03
N GLY A 663 13.30 18.51 0.62
CA GLY A 663 13.43 18.25 2.04
C GLY A 663 12.38 19.02 2.83
N THR A 664 11.75 18.36 3.82
CA THR A 664 10.77 18.96 4.73
C THR A 664 11.28 20.27 5.32
N PHE A 665 12.52 20.27 5.80
CA PHE A 665 13.17 21.43 6.42
C PHE A 665 13.82 22.39 5.41
N SER A 666 13.56 22.25 4.10
CA SER A 666 14.16 23.05 3.02
C SER A 666 15.70 23.09 3.08
N HIS A 667 16.31 21.93 3.34
CA HIS A 667 17.76 21.78 3.45
C HIS A 667 18.38 21.09 2.24
N ARG A 668 17.65 20.19 1.56
CA ARG A 668 18.21 19.28 0.57
C ARG A 668 18.33 19.89 -0.82
N HIS A 669 17.22 20.37 -1.37
CA HIS A 669 17.14 20.93 -2.72
C HIS A 669 17.79 20.03 -3.79
N SER A 670 17.41 18.74 -3.81
CA SER A 670 17.87 17.77 -4.81
C SER A 670 17.50 18.13 -6.24
N ALA A 671 16.43 18.93 -6.40
CA ALA A 671 16.12 19.61 -7.65
C ALA A 671 16.10 21.13 -7.46
N VAL A 672 16.51 21.83 -8.51
CA VAL A 672 16.31 23.27 -8.66
C VAL A 672 15.18 23.47 -9.67
N ILE A 673 14.13 24.17 -9.24
CA ILE A 673 12.93 24.41 -10.04
C ILE A 673 13.09 25.74 -10.77
N ASP A 674 12.92 25.73 -12.08
CA ASP A 674 12.84 26.95 -12.88
C ASP A 674 11.55 27.73 -12.53
N GLN A 675 11.67 29.00 -12.14
CA GLN A 675 10.54 29.81 -11.70
C GLN A 675 9.64 30.27 -12.86
N SER A 676 10.06 30.08 -14.10
CA SER A 676 9.30 30.44 -15.30
C SER A 676 8.60 29.24 -15.94
N THR A 677 9.17 28.03 -15.85
CA THR A 677 8.64 26.84 -16.53
C THR A 677 8.26 25.69 -15.59
N GLU A 678 8.63 25.76 -14.31
CA GLU A 678 8.50 24.68 -13.31
C GLU A 678 9.32 23.42 -13.64
N GLU A 679 10.16 23.46 -14.68
CA GLU A 679 11.06 22.37 -15.01
C GLU A 679 12.07 22.14 -13.88
N ARG A 680 12.32 20.86 -13.60
CA ARG A 680 13.19 20.42 -12.50
C ARG A 680 14.56 20.04 -13.05
N PHE A 681 15.60 20.77 -12.63
CA PHE A 681 16.99 20.39 -12.87
C PHE A 681 17.58 19.66 -11.65
N TYR A 682 18.18 18.49 -11.87
CA TYR A 682 18.77 17.66 -10.81
C TYR A 682 20.30 17.66 -10.90
N PRO A 683 21.03 18.41 -10.05
CA PRO A 683 22.50 18.45 -10.08
C PRO A 683 23.14 17.07 -9.93
N LEU A 684 22.57 16.21 -9.09
CA LEU A 684 23.05 14.84 -8.85
C LEU A 684 22.92 13.92 -10.06
N ASN A 685 22.07 14.21 -11.05
CA ASN A 685 22.00 13.48 -12.32
C ASN A 685 22.90 14.07 -13.42
N ASN A 686 23.73 15.08 -13.09
CA ASN A 686 24.55 15.83 -14.04
C ASN A 686 26.02 15.96 -13.56
N ILE A 687 26.56 14.93 -12.90
CA ILE A 687 27.95 14.87 -12.41
C ILE A 687 28.88 14.32 -13.50
N SER A 688 28.48 13.23 -14.17
CA SER A 688 29.21 12.57 -15.26
C SER A 688 28.21 11.95 -16.24
N THR A 689 28.59 11.72 -17.49
CA THR A 689 27.77 10.95 -18.45
C THR A 689 27.73 9.46 -18.13
N SER A 690 28.72 8.94 -17.40
CA SER A 690 28.87 7.52 -17.05
C SER A 690 28.34 7.16 -15.66
N GLN A 691 27.68 8.09 -14.95
CA GLN A 691 27.25 7.86 -13.57
C GLN A 691 26.04 6.92 -13.49
N ALA A 692 25.81 6.34 -12.31
CA ALA A 692 24.54 5.70 -12.00
C ALA A 692 23.40 6.72 -11.83
N LYS A 693 22.16 6.23 -11.82
CA LYS A 693 20.94 7.04 -11.74
C LYS A 693 20.63 7.47 -10.31
N TYR A 694 20.29 8.74 -10.12
CA TYR A 694 19.66 9.26 -8.91
C TYR A 694 18.17 9.47 -9.15
N GLU A 695 17.35 8.85 -8.31
CA GLU A 695 15.88 9.00 -8.32
C GLU A 695 15.45 9.56 -6.97
N VAL A 696 14.96 10.81 -6.96
CA VAL A 696 14.31 11.41 -5.79
C VAL A 696 12.83 11.57 -6.08
N ILE A 697 11.99 11.17 -5.13
CA ILE A 697 10.55 11.07 -5.29
C ILE A 697 9.87 11.78 -4.12
N ASP A 698 9.03 12.76 -4.46
CA ASP A 698 8.02 13.26 -3.55
C ASP A 698 6.89 12.21 -3.52
N SER A 699 6.79 11.45 -2.43
CA SER A 699 5.83 10.35 -2.33
C SER A 699 4.40 10.85 -2.14
N MET A 700 3.43 9.95 -2.35
CA MET A 700 2.08 10.16 -1.82
C MET A 700 2.11 10.34 -0.30
N LEU A 701 1.11 10.99 0.27
CA LEU A 701 0.92 11.14 1.71
C LEU A 701 0.47 9.79 2.34
N SER A 702 1.40 8.83 2.35
CA SER A 702 1.23 7.47 2.85
C SER A 702 2.56 6.98 3.40
N GLU A 703 2.56 6.47 4.62
CA GLU A 703 3.72 5.80 5.21
C GLU A 703 3.67 4.29 4.97
N TYR A 704 2.49 3.67 5.10
CA TYR A 704 2.37 2.22 5.13
C TYR A 704 2.70 1.58 3.77
N ALA A 705 2.03 2.01 2.69
CA ALA A 705 2.33 1.51 1.36
C ALA A 705 3.69 1.98 0.83
N VAL A 706 4.08 3.25 1.06
CA VAL A 706 5.37 3.76 0.55
C VAL A 706 6.56 3.04 1.21
N LEU A 707 6.55 2.84 2.54
CA LEU A 707 7.62 2.10 3.21
C LEU A 707 7.67 0.63 2.75
N GLY A 708 6.52 -0.02 2.59
CA GLY A 708 6.43 -1.38 2.04
C GLY A 708 6.99 -1.47 0.61
N TYR A 709 6.74 -0.44 -0.20
CA TYR A 709 7.24 -0.32 -1.56
C TYR A 709 8.78 -0.20 -1.58
N GLU A 710 9.35 0.70 -0.79
CA GLU A 710 10.81 0.87 -0.73
C GLU A 710 11.51 -0.37 -0.14
N TYR A 711 10.87 -1.06 0.82
CA TYR A 711 11.35 -2.37 1.27
C TYR A 711 11.38 -3.38 0.11
N GLY A 712 10.28 -3.52 -0.64
CA GLY A 712 10.21 -4.38 -1.83
C GLY A 712 11.25 -4.06 -2.89
N TYR A 713 11.51 -2.78 -3.15
CA TYR A 713 12.56 -2.33 -4.07
C TYR A 713 13.94 -2.80 -3.59
N SER A 714 14.25 -2.59 -2.31
CA SER A 714 15.54 -2.98 -1.71
C SER A 714 15.80 -4.50 -1.71
N LEU A 715 14.74 -5.32 -1.75
CA LEU A 715 14.87 -6.78 -1.87
C LEU A 715 15.31 -7.22 -3.27
N ALA A 716 14.85 -6.52 -4.31
CA ALA A 716 15.18 -6.85 -5.69
C ALA A 716 16.48 -6.21 -6.17
N GLU A 717 16.79 -4.99 -5.72
CA GLU A 717 17.99 -4.25 -6.14
C GLU A 717 18.97 -3.99 -4.98
N PRO A 718 19.80 -4.98 -4.61
CA PRO A 718 20.76 -4.83 -3.50
C PRO A 718 21.92 -3.88 -3.82
N ASN A 719 22.11 -3.49 -5.08
CA ASN A 719 23.19 -2.56 -5.48
C ASN A 719 22.70 -1.10 -5.58
N SER A 720 21.47 -0.80 -5.16
CA SER A 720 20.97 0.56 -5.00
C SER A 720 20.92 0.97 -3.53
N LEU A 721 21.39 2.19 -3.22
CA LEU A 721 21.11 2.81 -1.93
C LEU A 721 19.65 3.26 -1.92
N THR A 722 18.79 2.44 -1.32
CA THR A 722 17.34 2.67 -1.24
C THR A 722 16.99 3.30 0.10
N ILE A 723 16.39 4.48 0.06
CA ILE A 723 16.14 5.34 1.22
C ILE A 723 14.67 5.73 1.26
N TRP A 724 14.05 5.53 2.41
CA TRP A 724 12.76 6.11 2.75
C TRP A 724 12.95 7.18 3.84
N GLU A 725 12.38 8.36 3.64
CA GLU A 725 12.41 9.46 4.62
C GLU A 725 11.00 9.80 5.09
N ALA A 726 10.79 9.73 6.41
CA ALA A 726 9.58 10.24 7.03
C ALA A 726 9.63 11.77 7.09
N GLN A 727 8.49 12.45 6.97
CA GLN A 727 8.44 13.91 7.11
C GLN A 727 8.88 14.35 8.51
N PHE A 728 8.35 13.66 9.53
CA PHE A 728 8.87 13.61 10.89
C PHE A 728 8.94 12.15 11.32
N GLY A 729 9.92 11.79 12.14
CA GLY A 729 10.08 10.40 12.58
C GLY A 729 8.88 9.88 13.38
N ASP A 730 8.09 10.78 13.96
CA ASP A 730 6.87 10.48 14.72
C ASP A 730 5.83 9.71 13.88
N PHE A 731 5.73 9.98 12.57
CA PHE A 731 4.73 9.39 11.67
C PHE A 731 5.05 7.97 11.20
N THR A 732 6.24 7.47 11.51
CA THR A 732 6.66 6.10 11.14
C THR A 732 5.75 5.00 11.71
N ASN A 733 5.03 5.31 12.78
CA ASN A 733 4.05 4.42 13.40
C ASN A 733 2.88 4.04 12.47
N GLY A 734 2.56 4.85 11.45
CA GLY A 734 1.60 4.50 10.40
C GLY A 734 2.02 3.26 9.61
N ALA A 735 3.33 2.97 9.55
CA ALA A 735 3.91 1.83 8.84
C ALA A 735 4.41 0.71 9.79
N GLN A 736 3.91 0.65 11.03
CA GLN A 736 4.44 -0.28 12.05
C GLN A 736 4.42 -1.75 11.60
N ILE A 737 3.39 -2.18 10.87
CA ILE A 737 3.32 -3.56 10.36
C ILE A 737 4.49 -3.86 9.41
N MET A 738 4.91 -2.90 8.58
CA MET A 738 6.10 -3.08 7.72
C MET A 738 7.37 -3.21 8.55
N ILE A 739 7.51 -2.38 9.57
CA ILE A 739 8.67 -2.39 10.46
C ILE A 739 8.76 -3.76 11.16
N ASP A 740 7.68 -4.21 11.79
CA ASP A 740 7.68 -5.42 12.61
C ASP A 740 7.80 -6.69 11.79
N GLN A 741 7.01 -6.80 10.71
CA GLN A 741 6.78 -8.08 10.03
C GLN A 741 7.70 -8.31 8.84
N PHE A 742 8.32 -7.24 8.31
CA PHE A 742 9.21 -7.31 7.16
C PHE A 742 10.61 -6.80 7.49
N ILE A 743 10.75 -5.54 7.93
CA ILE A 743 12.07 -4.90 8.04
C ILE A 743 12.88 -5.48 9.20
N ALA A 744 12.30 -5.61 10.38
CA ALA A 744 12.99 -6.09 11.57
C ALA A 744 13.19 -7.62 11.59
N SER A 745 12.35 -8.38 10.87
CA SER A 745 12.26 -9.84 11.02
C SER A 745 12.37 -10.65 9.71
N GLY A 746 12.32 -10.00 8.54
CA GLY A 746 12.27 -10.67 7.24
C GLY A 746 13.49 -11.52 6.90
N GLU A 747 14.67 -11.12 7.36
CA GLU A 747 15.88 -11.94 7.20
C GLU A 747 15.83 -13.22 8.02
N LYS A 748 15.31 -13.18 9.25
CA LYS A 748 15.24 -14.36 10.12
C LYS A 748 14.11 -15.30 9.72
N LYS A 749 12.96 -14.75 9.30
CA LYS A 749 11.80 -15.52 8.85
C LYS A 749 12.01 -16.13 7.46
N TRP A 750 12.56 -15.38 6.52
CA TRP A 750 12.55 -15.74 5.10
C TRP A 750 13.92 -15.71 4.42
N LEU A 751 14.99 -15.45 5.16
CA LEU A 751 16.37 -15.37 4.64
C LEU A 751 16.52 -14.27 3.57
N ARG A 752 15.70 -13.22 3.68
CA ARG A 752 15.72 -12.06 2.78
C ARG A 752 16.40 -10.88 3.46
N MET A 753 17.60 -10.56 2.98
CA MET A 753 18.31 -9.34 3.38
C MET A 753 17.69 -8.12 2.70
N SER A 754 17.84 -6.95 3.32
CA SER A 754 17.44 -5.65 2.76
C SER A 754 18.50 -4.60 3.10
N GLY A 755 18.77 -3.70 2.16
CA GLY A 755 19.66 -2.55 2.34
C GLY A 755 18.94 -1.24 2.66
N LEU A 756 17.63 -1.30 2.96
CA LEU A 756 16.77 -0.13 3.15
C LEU A 756 17.30 0.81 4.25
N VAL A 757 17.35 2.10 3.96
CA VAL A 757 17.65 3.15 4.94
C VAL A 757 16.36 3.89 5.30
N MET A 758 16.09 4.05 6.58
CA MET A 758 15.00 4.85 7.12
C MET A 758 15.56 6.12 7.76
N LEU A 759 15.25 7.28 7.20
CA LEU A 759 15.59 8.58 7.76
C LEU A 759 14.41 9.12 8.56
N LEU A 760 14.59 9.25 9.87
CA LEU A 760 13.51 9.56 10.82
C LEU A 760 13.82 10.87 11.57
N PRO A 761 13.31 12.02 11.12
CA PRO A 761 13.61 13.30 11.75
C PRO A 761 13.23 13.32 13.23
N HIS A 762 14.22 13.58 14.09
CA HIS A 762 14.14 13.40 15.54
C HIS A 762 14.85 14.53 16.28
N GLY A 763 14.33 14.91 17.46
CA GLY A 763 14.94 15.89 18.36
C GLY A 763 13.90 16.70 19.12
N TYR A 764 14.15 16.99 20.39
CA TYR A 764 13.19 17.69 21.25
C TYR A 764 13.42 19.21 21.14
N GLU A 765 12.57 19.88 20.37
CA GLU A 765 12.75 21.30 20.02
C GLU A 765 11.54 22.16 20.41
N GLY A 766 10.63 21.61 21.23
CA GLY A 766 9.44 22.32 21.72
C GLY A 766 8.29 22.42 20.70
N GLN A 767 8.28 21.55 19.69
CA GLN A 767 7.27 21.53 18.63
C GLN A 767 6.06 20.63 18.95
N GLY A 768 5.93 20.17 20.20
CA GLY A 768 4.84 19.28 20.62
C GLY A 768 5.12 17.79 20.39
N PRO A 769 4.14 16.93 20.70
CA PRO A 769 4.35 15.49 20.79
C PRO A 769 4.53 14.75 19.46
N GLU A 770 3.98 15.26 18.35
CA GLU A 770 4.04 14.63 17.02
C GLU A 770 5.16 15.18 16.12
N HIS A 771 6.05 16.00 16.69
CA HIS A 771 7.17 16.61 15.97
C HIS A 771 8.47 16.56 16.78
N SER A 772 8.64 15.52 17.61
CA SER A 772 9.76 15.41 18.56
C SER A 772 10.46 14.06 18.51
N SER A 773 9.69 12.96 18.50
CA SER A 773 10.21 11.62 18.76
C SER A 773 9.94 10.65 17.61
N ALA A 774 11.01 10.17 17.00
CA ALA A 774 10.97 9.00 16.14
C ALA A 774 10.77 7.68 16.91
N ARG A 775 10.53 7.73 18.23
CA ARG A 775 10.36 6.56 19.10
C ARG A 775 11.54 5.59 19.03
N LEU A 776 12.76 6.13 19.18
CA LEU A 776 14.01 5.37 19.18
C LEU A 776 13.92 4.10 20.05
N GLU A 777 13.25 4.18 21.21
CA GLU A 777 13.05 3.06 22.13
C GLU A 777 12.37 1.85 21.47
N ARG A 778 11.46 2.06 20.51
CA ARG A 778 10.72 0.98 19.84
C ARG A 778 11.61 0.23 18.87
N PHE A 779 12.45 0.95 18.12
CA PHE A 779 13.45 0.33 17.26
C PHE A 779 14.48 -0.44 18.07
N LEU A 780 14.91 0.11 19.21
CA LEU A 780 15.85 -0.58 20.11
C LEU A 780 15.24 -1.82 20.77
N GLN A 781 13.95 -1.80 21.11
CA GLN A 781 13.25 -2.97 21.63
C GLN A 781 13.20 -4.12 20.61
N ALA A 782 13.07 -3.80 19.32
CA ALA A 782 13.05 -4.79 18.24
C ALA A 782 14.45 -5.22 17.76
N CYS A 783 15.53 -4.75 18.39
CA CYS A 783 16.89 -5.15 18.07
C CYS A 783 17.21 -6.55 18.63
N ALA A 784 17.46 -7.51 17.76
CA ALA A 784 17.97 -8.84 18.12
C ALA A 784 18.77 -9.45 16.97
N GLU A 785 19.72 -10.33 17.29
CA GLU A 785 20.46 -11.15 16.31
C GLU A 785 21.02 -10.38 15.09
N ASP A 786 21.52 -9.16 15.31
CA ASP A 786 22.03 -8.24 14.29
C ASP A 786 21.05 -8.01 13.11
N ASN A 787 19.75 -8.00 13.39
CA ASN A 787 18.69 -7.84 12.38
C ASN A 787 18.77 -6.54 11.57
N TRP A 788 19.15 -5.42 12.18
CA TRP A 788 19.34 -4.12 11.52
C TRP A 788 20.38 -3.25 12.25
N ILE A 789 20.51 -1.99 11.85
CA ILE A 789 21.42 -1.01 12.46
C ILE A 789 20.59 0.19 12.93
N VAL A 790 20.84 0.68 14.15
CA VAL A 790 20.18 1.88 14.70
C VAL A 790 21.24 2.91 15.08
N ALA A 791 21.12 4.12 14.53
CA ALA A 791 22.09 5.20 14.68
C ALA A 791 21.42 6.58 14.89
N ASN A 792 22.14 7.49 15.54
CA ASN A 792 21.76 8.88 15.79
C ASN A 792 23.02 9.74 15.66
N CYS A 793 23.35 10.09 14.41
CA CYS A 793 24.59 10.78 14.11
C CYS A 793 24.57 12.24 14.57
N THR A 794 25.74 12.80 14.88
CA THR A 794 25.87 14.21 15.28
C THR A 794 26.68 15.08 14.32
N THR A 795 27.37 14.48 13.35
CA THR A 795 28.17 15.23 12.35
C THR A 795 27.85 14.84 10.90
N PRO A 796 27.96 15.80 9.95
CA PRO A 796 27.77 15.52 8.52
C PRO A 796 28.70 14.44 7.97
N ALA A 797 29.98 14.41 8.39
CA ALA A 797 30.93 13.38 7.95
C ALA A 797 30.54 11.99 8.42
N ASN A 798 30.08 11.84 9.67
CA ASN A 798 29.68 10.53 10.17
C ASN A 798 28.42 10.01 9.47
N TYR A 799 27.46 10.90 9.17
CA TYR A 799 26.30 10.58 8.33
C TYR A 799 26.71 10.16 6.91
N PHE A 800 27.61 10.90 6.26
CA PHE A 800 28.17 10.56 4.95
C PHE A 800 28.77 9.14 4.93
N HIS A 801 29.63 8.82 5.91
CA HIS A 801 30.26 7.52 5.97
C HIS A 801 29.25 6.41 6.24
N LEU A 802 28.27 6.66 7.10
CA LEU A 802 27.22 5.71 7.43
C LEU A 802 26.37 5.32 6.21
N LEU A 803 25.99 6.29 5.37
CA LEU A 803 25.28 6.04 4.12
C LEU A 803 26.12 5.19 3.15
N ARG A 804 27.38 5.58 2.92
CA ARG A 804 28.29 4.84 2.01
C ARG A 804 28.56 3.43 2.52
N ARG A 805 28.62 3.26 3.84
CA ARG A 805 28.81 1.96 4.50
C ARG A 805 27.72 0.94 4.14
N GLN A 806 26.50 1.36 3.81
CA GLN A 806 25.44 0.44 3.36
C GLN A 806 25.81 -0.29 2.06
N MET A 807 26.52 0.37 1.15
CA MET A 807 26.90 -0.19 -0.15
C MET A 807 28.23 -0.93 -0.11
N TYR A 808 29.17 -0.44 0.69
CA TYR A 808 30.54 -0.98 0.78
C TYR A 808 30.69 -2.22 1.67
N ARG A 809 29.64 -2.63 2.37
CA ARG A 809 29.64 -3.91 3.08
C ARG A 809 29.40 -5.05 2.10
N SER A 810 29.96 -6.21 2.42
CA SER A 810 29.73 -7.47 1.69
C SER A 810 28.33 -8.07 1.94
N PHE A 811 27.47 -7.40 2.70
CA PHE A 811 26.12 -7.83 3.04
C PHE A 811 25.18 -6.61 3.09
N ARG A 812 23.87 -6.85 3.22
CA ARG A 812 22.86 -5.78 3.38
C ARG A 812 22.09 -5.96 4.68
N LYS A 813 21.91 -4.86 5.41
CA LYS A 813 21.07 -4.77 6.61
C LYS A 813 20.27 -3.48 6.56
N PRO A 814 19.01 -3.46 7.03
CA PRO A 814 18.28 -2.22 7.20
C PRO A 814 19.03 -1.27 8.14
N LEU A 815 18.87 0.01 7.90
CA LEU A 815 19.53 1.07 8.67
C LEU A 815 18.51 2.12 9.09
N VAL A 816 18.29 2.26 10.39
CA VAL A 816 17.42 3.25 11.01
C VAL A 816 18.27 4.40 11.54
N ILE A 817 18.01 5.61 11.05
CA ILE A 817 18.73 6.83 11.43
C ILE A 817 17.74 7.80 12.07
N MET A 818 18.00 8.18 13.32
CA MET A 818 17.40 9.36 13.92
C MET A 818 18.02 10.59 13.21
N SER A 819 17.39 11.06 12.13
CA SER A 819 17.92 12.15 11.33
C SER A 819 17.63 13.49 12.02
N PRO A 820 18.47 14.52 11.83
CA PRO A 820 18.33 15.76 12.59
C PRO A 820 17.31 16.72 11.97
N LYS A 821 16.88 17.69 12.79
CA LYS A 821 16.10 18.87 12.38
C LYS A 821 16.93 20.15 12.55
N SER A 822 17.13 20.63 13.78
CA SER A 822 17.95 21.81 14.07
C SER A 822 19.41 21.66 13.67
N LEU A 823 20.01 20.46 13.79
CA LEU A 823 21.43 20.26 13.41
C LEU A 823 21.70 20.47 11.93
N LEU A 824 20.67 20.47 11.07
CA LEU A 824 20.81 20.78 9.65
C LEU A 824 21.45 22.16 9.40
N ARG A 825 21.34 23.08 10.37
CA ARG A 825 21.88 24.45 10.28
C ARG A 825 22.71 24.86 11.50
N HIS A 826 23.01 23.94 12.41
CA HIS A 826 23.70 24.27 13.65
C HIS A 826 25.19 24.58 13.38
N LYS A 827 25.69 25.72 13.87
CA LYS A 827 27.03 26.22 13.54
C LYS A 827 28.18 25.30 13.95
N LYS A 828 27.98 24.50 15.01
CA LYS A 828 28.96 23.49 15.46
C LYS A 828 28.72 22.10 14.85
N ALA A 829 27.57 21.85 14.20
CA ALA A 829 27.26 20.57 13.57
C ALA A 829 27.72 20.58 12.09
N VAL A 830 29.01 20.82 11.90
CA VAL A 830 29.66 20.92 10.59
C VAL A 830 30.91 20.05 10.53
N SER A 831 31.32 19.69 9.33
CA SER A 831 32.52 18.87 9.09
C SER A 831 33.55 19.56 8.21
N LYS A 832 34.79 19.06 8.25
CA LYS A 832 35.91 19.49 7.40
C LYS A 832 36.16 18.47 6.31
N LYS A 833 36.78 18.90 5.20
CA LYS A 833 37.05 18.04 4.03
C LYS A 833 37.82 16.77 4.39
N GLU A 834 38.78 16.86 5.30
CA GLU A 834 39.65 15.75 5.73
C GLU A 834 38.82 14.60 6.34
N GLU A 835 37.64 14.90 6.88
CA GLU A 835 36.73 13.92 7.48
C GLU A 835 35.92 13.14 6.43
N PHE A 836 36.01 13.48 5.15
CA PHE A 836 35.35 12.78 4.03
C PHE A 836 36.34 12.01 3.14
N VAL A 837 37.61 12.42 3.14
CA VAL A 837 38.61 11.92 2.20
C VAL A 837 39.65 11.00 2.85
N ASN A 838 40.45 10.34 2.00
CA ASN A 838 41.76 9.77 2.33
C ASN A 838 41.85 8.96 3.64
N GLY A 839 41.03 7.91 3.78
CA GLY A 839 41.11 6.97 4.90
C GLY A 839 40.21 7.31 6.10
N SER A 840 39.45 8.42 6.04
CA SER A 840 38.36 8.68 6.99
C SER A 840 37.26 7.59 6.93
N THR A 841 36.62 7.34 8.06
CA THR A 841 35.63 6.25 8.20
C THR A 841 34.52 6.62 9.17
N PHE A 842 33.48 5.79 9.23
CA PHE A 842 32.43 5.92 10.25
C PHE A 842 32.94 5.61 11.66
N HIS A 843 32.51 6.42 12.63
CA HIS A 843 32.76 6.27 14.06
C HIS A 843 31.46 5.92 14.79
N ARG A 844 31.45 4.77 15.50
CA ARG A 844 30.30 4.34 16.33
C ARG A 844 30.16 5.15 17.63
N VAL A 845 31.26 5.75 18.07
CA VAL A 845 31.38 6.62 19.23
C VAL A 845 32.25 7.80 18.79
N LEU A 846 31.84 9.02 19.11
CA LEU A 846 32.62 10.24 18.85
C LEU A 846 33.08 10.88 20.17
N TRP A 847 34.31 11.38 20.13
CA TRP A 847 35.00 11.96 21.27
C TRP A 847 34.56 13.39 21.54
N ASP A 848 35.07 13.97 22.62
CA ASP A 848 34.84 15.35 23.01
C ASP A 848 35.48 16.34 22.03
N ASP A 849 34.72 17.35 21.59
CA ASP A 849 35.24 18.37 20.67
C ASP A 849 36.38 19.22 21.27
N ALA A 850 36.50 19.27 22.60
CA ALA A 850 37.63 19.91 23.27
C ALA A 850 38.97 19.19 22.99
N GLU A 851 38.96 17.88 22.68
CA GLU A 851 40.18 17.17 22.27
C GLU A 851 40.64 17.56 20.87
N SER A 852 39.71 17.97 20.01
CA SER A 852 39.98 18.37 18.63
C SER A 852 40.25 19.87 18.48
N GLY A 853 40.34 20.61 19.59
CA GLY A 853 40.58 22.06 19.61
C GLY A 853 39.40 22.89 19.09
N ASN A 854 38.19 22.32 19.09
CA ASN A 854 36.98 23.00 18.59
C ASN A 854 36.18 23.70 19.72
N CYS A 855 36.75 23.82 20.93
CA CYS A 855 36.16 24.45 22.11
C CYS A 855 37.06 25.55 22.68
N THR A 856 36.49 26.41 23.52
CA THR A 856 37.21 27.47 24.24
C THR A 856 37.99 26.95 25.45
N ILE A 857 37.65 25.75 25.95
CA ILE A 857 38.28 25.15 27.12
C ILE A 857 39.32 24.08 26.72
N LYS A 858 40.26 23.82 27.64
CA LYS A 858 41.17 22.68 27.57
C LYS A 858 40.82 21.69 28.68
N LEU A 859 40.58 20.42 28.31
CA LEU A 859 40.27 19.37 29.27
C LEU A 859 41.43 19.10 30.23
N GLN A 860 41.09 18.74 31.46
CA GLN A 860 42.05 18.17 32.41
C GLN A 860 42.56 16.82 31.90
N SER A 861 43.68 16.36 32.46
CA SER A 861 44.19 15.00 32.19
C SER A 861 43.15 13.94 32.56
N ASP A 862 43.08 12.83 31.82
CA ASP A 862 42.10 11.76 32.01
C ASP A 862 41.89 11.32 33.48
N SER A 863 42.96 11.24 34.27
CA SER A 863 42.90 10.86 35.70
C SER A 863 42.22 11.87 36.63
N LYS A 864 42.09 13.13 36.17
CA LYS A 864 41.46 14.25 36.89
C LYS A 864 40.04 14.55 36.39
N ILE A 865 39.58 13.87 35.33
CA ILE A 865 38.18 13.96 34.91
C ILE A 865 37.32 13.35 36.02
N LYS A 866 36.37 14.15 36.52
CA LYS A 866 35.46 13.75 37.60
C LYS A 866 34.17 13.14 37.09
N ARG A 867 33.74 13.52 35.88
CA ARG A 867 32.50 13.03 35.28
C ARG A 867 32.64 12.83 33.77
N VAL A 868 32.08 11.73 33.28
CA VAL A 868 31.88 11.44 31.84
C VAL A 868 30.38 11.49 31.56
N VAL A 869 29.94 12.44 30.74
CA VAL A 869 28.56 12.53 30.27
C VAL A 869 28.47 11.90 28.89
N ILE A 870 27.81 10.75 28.84
CA ILE A 870 27.52 10.02 27.61
C ILE A 870 26.16 10.49 27.09
N CYS A 871 26.07 10.85 25.82
CA CYS A 871 24.83 11.28 25.18
C CYS A 871 24.77 10.85 23.72
N SER A 872 23.66 11.11 23.04
CA SER A 872 23.47 10.82 21.62
C SER A 872 22.63 11.90 20.95
N GLY A 873 22.92 12.21 19.68
CA GLY A 873 22.17 13.22 18.93
C GLY A 873 22.39 14.66 19.43
N LYS A 874 21.39 15.51 19.20
CA LYS A 874 21.54 16.98 19.32
C LYS A 874 21.88 17.50 20.72
N ILE A 875 21.51 16.78 21.79
CA ILE A 875 21.74 17.22 23.18
C ILE A 875 23.23 17.47 23.47
N TYR A 876 24.12 16.79 22.73
CA TYR A 876 25.56 17.00 22.81
C TYR A 876 25.93 18.48 22.64
N PHE A 877 25.33 19.18 21.67
CA PHE A 877 25.70 20.57 21.39
C PHE A 877 25.22 21.53 22.48
N ASP A 878 24.06 21.26 23.09
CA ASP A 878 23.53 22.04 24.22
C ASP A 878 24.43 21.85 25.45
N LEU A 879 24.87 20.61 25.72
CA LEU A 879 25.83 20.29 26.79
C LEU A 879 27.20 20.92 26.53
N LEU A 880 27.67 20.89 25.29
CA LEU A 880 28.96 21.44 24.89
C LEU A 880 29.01 22.95 25.12
N GLU A 881 28.00 23.67 24.64
CA GLU A 881 27.89 25.12 24.80
C GLU A 881 27.84 25.51 26.29
N GLU A 882 26.99 24.86 27.08
CA GLU A 882 26.85 25.23 28.49
C GLU A 882 28.08 24.83 29.32
N ARG A 883 28.73 23.70 29.02
CA ARG A 883 30.00 23.31 29.66
C ARG A 883 31.09 24.34 29.39
N ASP A 884 31.21 24.79 28.14
CA ASP A 884 32.20 25.81 27.75
C ASP A 884 31.89 27.14 28.45
N ASN A 885 30.61 27.56 28.52
CA ASN A 885 30.18 28.77 29.25
C ASN A 885 30.53 28.72 30.74
N ARG A 886 30.43 27.54 31.37
CA ARG A 886 30.79 27.32 32.78
C ARG A 886 32.28 27.05 33.01
N ASN A 887 33.10 26.99 31.96
CA ASN A 887 34.53 26.67 32.02
C ASN A 887 34.84 25.33 32.74
N LEU A 888 33.99 24.31 32.56
CA LEU A 888 34.14 23.02 33.25
C LEU A 888 35.14 22.12 32.51
N SER A 889 36.41 22.16 32.95
CA SER A 889 37.50 21.37 32.36
C SER A 889 37.64 19.93 32.88
N ASP A 890 36.96 19.58 33.97
CA ASP A 890 36.97 18.26 34.61
C ASP A 890 35.79 17.35 34.21
N LEU A 891 35.05 17.73 33.16
CA LEU A 891 33.90 16.99 32.62
C LEU A 891 34.11 16.65 31.13
N TYR A 892 34.05 15.35 30.83
CA TYR A 892 34.23 14.81 29.49
C TYR A 892 32.87 14.49 28.83
N LEU A 893 32.68 14.90 27.58
CA LEU A 893 31.48 14.59 26.78
C LEU A 893 31.78 13.49 25.77
N LEU A 894 31.01 12.40 25.82
CA LEU A 894 31.16 11.24 24.92
C LEU A 894 29.86 11.02 24.13
N ARG A 895 29.96 10.88 22.80
CA ARG A 895 28.80 10.68 21.92
C ARG A 895 28.66 9.24 21.49
N LEU A 896 27.46 8.68 21.64
CA LEU A 896 27.06 7.42 21.04
C LEU A 896 26.37 7.67 19.70
N GLU A 897 27.03 7.31 18.60
CA GLU A 897 26.51 7.54 17.25
C GLU A 897 25.73 6.31 16.72
N GLN A 898 26.08 5.10 17.18
CA GLN A 898 25.41 3.86 16.82
C GLN A 898 24.97 3.10 18.07
N PHE A 899 23.66 2.98 18.29
CA PHE A 899 23.10 2.21 19.40
C PHE A 899 23.17 0.71 19.15
N TYR A 900 22.82 0.27 17.95
CA TYR A 900 22.73 -1.15 17.61
C TYR A 900 23.41 -1.46 16.27
N PRO A 901 24.23 -2.53 16.19
CA PRO A 901 24.75 -3.31 17.33
C PRO A 901 25.60 -2.48 18.29
N PHE A 902 25.50 -2.76 19.60
CA PHE A 902 26.14 -1.96 20.65
C PHE A 902 27.68 -1.96 20.50
N PRO A 903 28.35 -0.79 20.51
CA PRO A 903 29.78 -0.70 20.23
C PRO A 903 30.66 -0.99 21.46
N ALA A 904 30.49 -2.16 22.08
CA ALA A 904 31.18 -2.58 23.30
C ALA A 904 32.70 -2.36 23.27
N MET A 905 33.39 -2.80 22.21
CA MET A 905 34.85 -2.61 22.09
C MET A 905 35.28 -1.14 22.12
N SER A 906 34.49 -0.26 21.50
CA SER A 906 34.78 1.18 21.45
C SER A 906 34.52 1.82 22.81
N PHE A 907 33.42 1.47 23.48
CA PHE A 907 33.10 1.96 24.82
C PHE A 907 34.11 1.51 25.87
N ILE A 908 34.44 0.23 25.93
CA ILE A 908 35.41 -0.31 26.90
C ILE A 908 36.76 0.39 26.74
N LYS A 909 37.23 0.56 25.50
CA LYS A 909 38.47 1.28 25.23
C LYS A 909 38.41 2.70 25.77
N GLU A 910 37.35 3.43 25.49
CA GLU A 910 37.25 4.84 25.85
C GLU A 910 37.04 5.05 27.35
N LEU A 911 36.12 4.30 27.96
CA LEU A 911 35.85 4.38 29.40
C LEU A 911 37.04 3.92 30.26
N SER A 912 37.97 3.12 29.71
CA SER A 912 39.19 2.73 30.43
C SER A 912 40.10 3.91 30.80
N ARG A 913 39.94 5.06 30.12
CA ARG A 913 40.63 6.32 30.42
C ARG A 913 40.16 6.96 31.73
N PHE A 914 38.87 6.80 32.06
CA PHE A 914 38.18 7.57 33.11
C PHE A 914 37.68 6.71 34.29
N LYS A 915 38.52 5.79 34.79
CA LYS A 915 38.11 4.78 35.81
C LYS A 915 37.55 5.37 37.12
N ASN A 916 37.96 6.59 37.46
CA ASN A 916 37.57 7.25 38.71
C ASN A 916 36.40 8.23 38.53
N ALA A 917 35.94 8.47 37.30
CA ALA A 917 34.89 9.42 36.99
C ALA A 917 33.50 8.82 37.20
N GLU A 918 32.56 9.63 37.66
CA GLU A 918 31.12 9.30 37.63
C GLU A 918 30.66 9.26 36.16
N VAL A 919 29.78 8.31 35.82
CA VAL A 919 29.26 8.17 34.46
C VAL A 919 27.77 8.51 34.43
N VAL A 920 27.42 9.47 33.57
CA VAL A 920 26.06 9.96 33.36
C VAL A 920 25.61 9.57 31.95
N TRP A 921 24.39 9.05 31.81
CA TRP A 921 23.68 9.02 30.53
C TRP A 921 22.72 10.21 30.47
N CYS A 922 22.96 11.11 29.52
CA CYS A 922 22.14 12.29 29.29
C CYS A 922 21.33 12.14 27.99
N GLN A 923 20.01 12.29 28.08
CA GLN A 923 19.12 12.25 26.92
C GLN A 923 17.99 13.29 27.03
N GLU A 924 17.45 13.69 25.88
CA GLU A 924 16.30 14.61 25.83
C GLU A 924 14.98 13.87 26.09
N GLU A 925 14.89 12.62 25.66
CA GLU A 925 13.68 11.85 25.70
C GLU A 925 13.27 11.52 27.15
N PRO A 926 11.95 11.39 27.43
CA PRO A 926 11.45 10.84 28.69
C PRO A 926 12.15 9.54 29.08
N LYS A 927 12.28 9.27 30.39
CA LYS A 927 12.98 8.08 30.91
C LYS A 927 12.46 6.73 30.36
N ASN A 928 11.18 6.65 30.01
CA ASN A 928 10.57 5.47 29.38
C ASN A 928 10.67 5.46 27.84
N GLN A 929 11.42 6.39 27.25
CA GLN A 929 11.61 6.58 25.82
C GLN A 929 13.11 6.78 25.52
N GLY A 930 13.48 6.94 24.25
CA GLY A 930 14.86 7.16 23.85
C GLY A 930 15.76 5.95 24.08
N GLY A 931 17.03 6.19 24.41
CA GLY A 931 18.05 5.14 24.52
C GLY A 931 18.17 4.46 25.88
N TRP A 932 17.61 5.04 26.95
CA TRP A 932 17.92 4.68 28.34
C TRP A 932 17.77 3.19 28.65
N SER A 933 16.59 2.61 28.45
CA SER A 933 16.28 1.22 28.81
C SER A 933 17.12 0.19 28.04
N PHE A 934 17.59 0.55 26.84
CA PHE A 934 18.47 -0.28 26.04
C PHE A 934 19.94 -0.14 26.46
N ILE A 935 20.38 1.08 26.79
CA ILE A 935 21.79 1.38 26.99
C ILE A 935 22.26 1.14 28.42
N GLU A 936 21.39 1.28 29.42
CA GLU A 936 21.68 1.05 30.85
C GLU A 936 22.41 -0.28 31.09
N PRO A 937 21.86 -1.46 30.74
CA PRO A 937 22.54 -2.73 30.99
C PRO A 937 23.87 -2.87 30.23
N ASN A 938 23.96 -2.29 29.04
CA ASN A 938 25.16 -2.33 28.21
C ASN A 938 26.31 -1.48 28.77
N LEU A 939 25.99 -0.31 29.32
CA LEU A 939 26.96 0.57 29.96
C LEU A 939 27.41 0.03 31.31
N GLU A 940 26.51 -0.46 32.16
CA GLU A 940 26.89 -1.07 33.45
C GLU A 940 27.83 -2.27 33.21
N TRP A 941 27.51 -3.12 32.24
CA TRP A 941 28.40 -4.21 31.82
C TRP A 941 29.78 -3.71 31.35
N SER A 942 29.83 -2.61 30.60
CA SER A 942 31.08 -2.02 30.13
C SER A 942 31.91 -1.43 31.29
N LEU A 943 31.26 -0.78 32.25
CA LEU A 943 31.87 -0.21 33.45
C LEU A 943 32.48 -1.28 34.36
N ASP A 944 31.79 -2.40 34.53
CA ASP A 944 32.32 -3.56 35.23
C ASP A 944 33.59 -4.12 34.56
N ARG A 945 33.63 -4.16 33.22
CA ARG A 945 34.81 -4.64 32.48
C ARG A 945 36.03 -3.74 32.60
N VAL A 946 35.84 -2.43 32.66
CA VAL A 946 36.96 -1.48 32.87
C VAL A 946 37.33 -1.32 34.35
N LYS A 947 36.60 -2.00 35.27
CA LYS A 947 36.75 -1.88 36.73
C LYS A 947 36.60 -0.43 37.19
N ALA A 948 35.57 0.26 36.69
CA ALA A 948 35.27 1.64 37.09
C ALA A 948 34.89 1.71 38.58
N ARG A 949 35.23 2.83 39.22
CA ARG A 949 34.83 3.14 40.62
C ARG A 949 33.31 3.20 40.75
N TYR A 950 32.64 3.82 39.78
CA TYR A 950 31.19 3.91 39.71
C TYR A 950 30.68 2.87 38.71
N LYS A 951 29.89 1.91 39.21
CA LYS A 951 29.35 0.81 38.40
C LYS A 951 27.98 1.11 37.81
N ARG A 952 27.18 1.92 38.50
CA ARG A 952 25.85 2.34 38.06
C ARG A 952 25.94 3.65 37.29
N VAL A 953 25.23 3.72 36.18
CA VAL A 953 25.10 4.93 35.38
C VAL A 953 24.02 5.81 35.97
N LYS A 954 24.29 7.11 36.15
CA LYS A 954 23.28 8.09 36.55
C LYS A 954 22.47 8.52 35.32
N TYR A 955 21.15 8.36 35.37
CA TYR A 955 20.24 8.88 34.35
C TYR A 955 20.01 10.38 34.55
N VAL A 956 20.15 11.15 33.48
CA VAL A 956 19.72 12.55 33.42
C VAL A 956 18.90 12.76 32.15
N GLY A 957 17.65 13.19 32.31
CA GLY A 957 16.71 13.35 31.21
C GLY A 957 15.32 13.72 31.69
N ARG A 958 14.34 13.77 30.77
CA ARG A 958 12.95 14.07 31.14
C ARG A 958 12.35 12.94 32.00
N SER A 959 11.49 13.29 32.96
CA SER A 959 10.68 12.31 33.66
C SER A 959 9.88 11.45 32.68
N ALA A 960 9.58 10.21 33.06
CA ALA A 960 8.74 9.33 32.25
C ALA A 960 7.39 9.99 31.92
N ALA A 961 6.93 9.81 30.68
CA ALA A 961 5.72 10.44 30.18
C ALA A 961 4.97 9.49 29.22
N ALA A 962 3.64 9.59 29.22
CA ALA A 962 2.78 8.89 28.26
C ALA A 962 2.90 9.50 26.86
N SER A 963 2.88 10.84 26.79
CA SER A 963 3.10 11.59 25.55
C SER A 963 4.60 11.70 25.23
N PRO A 964 5.01 11.72 23.94
CA PRO A 964 6.41 11.90 23.57
C PRO A 964 7.04 13.18 24.11
N ALA A 965 6.33 14.30 24.05
CA ALA A 965 6.77 15.61 24.50
C ALA A 965 5.60 16.46 25.04
N THR A 966 5.94 17.55 25.73
CA THR A 966 4.95 18.56 26.13
C THR A 966 4.55 19.43 24.95
N GLY A 967 3.27 19.84 24.89
CA GLY A 967 2.78 20.86 23.96
C GLY A 967 3.10 22.30 24.39
N LEU A 968 3.63 22.51 25.60
CA LEU A 968 3.92 23.84 26.14
C LEU A 968 5.41 24.18 25.99
N ALA A 969 5.72 25.17 25.14
CA ALA A 969 7.09 25.61 24.89
C ALA A 969 7.83 26.08 26.17
N THR A 970 7.12 26.71 27.11
CA THR A 970 7.69 27.15 28.39
C THR A 970 8.12 25.97 29.26
N GLN A 971 7.29 24.92 29.32
CA GLN A 971 7.64 23.68 30.02
C GLN A 971 8.78 22.94 29.33
N HIS A 972 8.78 22.89 28.00
CA HIS A 972 9.88 22.29 27.23
C HIS A 972 11.22 22.97 27.56
N LYS A 973 11.28 24.30 27.54
CA LYS A 973 12.49 25.08 27.90
C LYS A 973 12.93 24.77 29.33
N LYS A 974 12.00 24.77 30.31
CA LYS A 974 12.30 24.45 31.71
C LYS A 974 12.90 23.04 31.85
N GLN A 975 12.33 22.05 31.14
CA GLN A 975 12.85 20.69 31.12
C GLN A 975 14.25 20.63 30.48
N GLN A 976 14.46 21.30 29.35
CA GLN A 976 15.77 21.30 28.67
C GLN A 976 16.85 21.89 29.58
N SER A 977 16.58 23.04 30.22
CA SER A 977 17.50 23.65 31.18
C SER A 977 17.78 22.76 32.39
N MET A 978 16.76 22.07 32.92
CA MET A 978 16.93 21.10 34.01
C MET A 978 17.93 19.99 33.62
N ILE A 979 17.75 19.38 32.45
CA ILE A 979 18.61 18.29 31.95
C ILE A 979 20.05 18.74 31.84
N ILE A 980 20.28 19.90 31.20
CA ILE A 980 21.63 20.44 31.02
C ILE A 980 22.27 20.76 32.38
N ASN A 981 21.52 21.39 33.29
CA ASN A 981 22.01 21.72 34.63
C ASN A 981 22.41 20.47 35.42
N GLU A 982 21.54 19.46 35.47
CA GLU A 982 21.78 18.24 36.23
C GLU A 982 22.93 17.41 35.65
N ALA A 983 23.08 17.38 34.32
CA ALA A 983 24.18 16.67 33.67
C ALA A 983 25.55 17.29 34.00
N LEU A 984 25.62 18.62 34.10
CA LEU A 984 26.88 19.36 34.27
C LEU A 984 27.25 19.69 35.73
N SER A 985 26.29 19.69 36.66
CA SER A 985 26.56 19.98 38.08
C SER A 985 27.19 18.78 38.80
N ILE A 986 28.45 18.93 39.23
CA ILE A 986 29.16 17.96 40.06
C ILE A 986 28.85 18.28 41.52
N ASP A 987 28.28 17.33 42.25
CA ASP A 987 28.02 17.45 43.69
C ASP A 987 29.31 17.38 44.52
#